data_AF-A0A7C5MTE1-F1
#
_entry.id   AF-A0A7C5MTE1-F1
#
_cell.length_a   1.000
_cell.length_b   1.000
_cell.length_c   1.000
_cell.angle_alpha   90.00
_cell.angle_beta   90.00
_cell.angle_gamma   90.00
#
_symmetry.space_group_name_H-M   'P 1'
#
loop_
_entity.id
_entity.type
_entity.pdbx_description
1 polymer ?
#
loop_
_entity_poly.entity_id
_entity_poly.type
_entity_poly.pdbx_seq_one_letter_code
_entity_poly.pdbx_strand_id
1 'polypeptide(L)'
;MAECQEVLILLNKDDSYANLYVDLVKQTSGILDSYYWLDKEESFQVDVPLKGIRESAAGAIEEFEKVVRIRRHTQEESVKTKAGAENLIREIKRTIFENVNQFVDFLAELRTWRGAVIGLKALRYVDLNLVSQLGDTLAQETERLSGRCIEFLLREDSLIPYEDKVELLRSEIEKVDTALEAATVEKAIEQIGSDLELLIEIVSNLKIEDTTQTTRIIDHISNIYGDLNQVRAALRRRKKELMSSEAIAEFGSQVKLMGQAVINYLDVSDSPEKCEEYLTKLMVQVEELEGKFSEFDEFIEQLSEKREEIYNAFESRKVQLVEARNKKAASLFKSAERILTGIRNRVAQFDSANEINGYFASDLMIDKVRDIVAQLTELKDTVKAEDLQSRLKTIREDTVRQLKDRQELFVDGQNVIKLGRNHFSVNVQPLDLTVVARDNEQFFHLTGTNFFEKIENEIFEATREVWNQDLISENATVYRAEYLAFVFFEALRSNQDRGALPRFADLKRPEQLAEMQAFSAPRYQEGYAKGVHDQDALHILRGLLALHTQIGLLRYLPADRACAAICWDHFVATEQQQLLNHRLKGVGYVLKVFPNTQEFGDLIADLEAEIRNFCTESGLFPASHAAAAAEYLFHEISAGDKFVASPEAAGIAREFKAFLGKKAMVKTFAQSLQRLENDAMTRYELLRNWVSAFVHGLEGDSAHDYISEAALLLFQGGPEKMRLATASVVGEVEALAGDHSVLGKKGAYHLDYNHFMYKMRRYAETVVPMYSRYTSLKKDLTAAYRQKLRLNSFKPRVLSSFVRNKLIDEVYLPLFGDNLAKQIGTVGENKRTDRQGLLLLVSPPGYGKTTLMEYIANRLGLIFMKVNGPAIGHSVLSLDPEEAPNAAAREELHKLNLALEMGDNIMLYLDDIQHCNPEFLQKFISLCDAQRKIEGVYNGQPKTYDLRGKRVAVVMAGNPYTESGEKFQIPDMLANRADTYNLGDIIGDTAHFFELSLVENCLSSNAV
;
A
#
# COMPACT_ATOMS: atom_id res chain seq x y z
N MET A 1 49.79 -43.18 29.39
CA MET A 1 50.33 -43.75 28.13
C MET A 1 51.69 -43.14 27.87
N ALA A 2 52.67 -43.94 27.42
CA ALA A 2 54.04 -43.45 27.23
C ALA A 2 54.10 -42.35 26.16
N GLU A 3 53.27 -42.45 25.11
CA GLU A 3 53.23 -41.43 24.05
C GLU A 3 52.69 -40.08 24.56
N CYS A 4 51.72 -40.07 25.48
CA CYS A 4 51.23 -38.80 26.08
C CYS A 4 52.31 -38.10 26.90
N GLN A 5 53.23 -38.84 27.52
CA GLN A 5 54.35 -38.26 28.25
C GLN A 5 55.33 -37.58 27.29
N GLU A 6 55.51 -38.14 26.09
CA GLU A 6 56.32 -37.52 25.03
C GLU A 6 55.71 -36.20 24.55
N VAL A 7 54.39 -36.13 24.38
CA VAL A 7 53.69 -34.87 24.08
C VAL A 7 53.89 -33.82 25.18
N LEU A 8 53.81 -34.22 26.46
CA LEU A 8 54.07 -33.30 27.58
C LEU A 8 55.52 -32.81 27.64
N ILE A 9 56.48 -33.66 27.24
CA ILE A 9 57.89 -33.25 27.13
C ILE A 9 58.04 -32.24 25.99
N LEU A 10 57.41 -32.49 24.84
CA LEU A 10 57.45 -31.56 23.70
C LEU A 10 56.81 -30.21 24.07
N LEU A 11 55.66 -30.20 24.75
CA LEU A 11 55.00 -28.95 25.20
C LEU A 11 55.86 -28.11 26.15
N ASN A 12 56.79 -28.72 26.89
CA ASN A 12 57.69 -28.02 27.82
C ASN A 12 59.03 -27.63 27.18
N LYS A 13 59.25 -27.91 25.89
CA LYS A 13 60.43 -27.41 25.18
C LYS A 13 60.20 -25.97 24.73
N ASP A 14 61.26 -25.17 24.80
CA ASP A 14 61.25 -23.82 24.24
C ASP A 14 61.08 -23.85 22.71
N ASP A 15 60.42 -22.81 22.16
CA ASP A 15 60.20 -22.57 20.71
C ASP A 15 61.47 -22.60 19.85
N SER A 16 62.66 -22.64 20.47
CA SER A 16 63.95 -22.84 19.81
C SER A 16 64.14 -24.25 19.20
N TYR A 17 63.30 -25.21 19.57
CA TYR A 17 63.37 -26.57 19.04
C TYR A 17 62.83 -26.62 17.60
N ALA A 18 63.73 -26.86 16.64
CA ALA A 18 63.37 -27.00 15.25
C ALA A 18 62.36 -28.15 15.07
N ASN A 19 61.28 -27.87 14.34
CA ASN A 19 60.16 -28.80 14.09
C ASN A 19 59.29 -29.11 15.31
N LEU A 20 59.34 -28.32 16.40
CA LEU A 20 58.51 -28.53 17.59
C LEU A 20 57.03 -28.72 17.27
N TYR A 21 56.46 -27.79 16.51
CA TYR A 21 55.05 -27.83 16.13
C TYR A 21 54.73 -29.01 15.20
N VAL A 22 55.66 -29.38 14.30
CA VAL A 22 55.50 -30.53 13.40
C VAL A 22 55.49 -31.83 14.20
N ASP A 23 56.40 -31.96 15.17
CA ASP A 23 56.49 -33.12 16.07
C ASP A 23 55.26 -33.20 16.99
N LEU A 24 54.76 -32.07 17.49
CA LEU A 24 53.52 -32.00 18.27
C LEU A 24 52.30 -32.46 17.46
N VAL A 25 52.12 -31.98 16.22
CA VAL A 25 51.04 -32.42 15.33
C VAL A 25 51.15 -33.92 15.05
N LYS A 26 52.35 -34.41 14.77
CA LYS A 26 52.61 -35.82 14.47
C LYS A 26 52.30 -36.73 15.66
N GLN A 27 52.80 -36.40 16.85
CA GLN A 27 52.63 -37.22 18.04
C GLN A 27 51.19 -37.20 18.55
N THR A 28 50.53 -36.03 18.58
CA THR A 28 49.12 -35.93 18.99
C THR A 28 48.19 -36.67 18.02
N SER A 29 48.42 -36.59 16.70
CA SER A 29 47.66 -37.35 15.70
C SER A 29 47.87 -38.85 15.87
N GLY A 30 49.11 -39.30 16.06
CA GLY A 30 49.42 -40.72 16.27
C GLY A 30 48.71 -41.31 17.49
N ILE A 31 48.60 -40.56 18.59
CA ILE A 31 47.90 -40.99 19.80
C ILE A 31 46.38 -41.07 19.55
N LEU A 32 45.80 -40.02 18.94
CA LEU A 32 44.37 -39.96 18.62
C LEU A 32 43.96 -41.10 17.69
N ASP A 33 44.79 -41.45 16.71
CA ASP A 33 44.51 -42.51 15.74
C ASP A 33 44.72 -43.91 16.32
N SER A 34 45.71 -44.10 17.21
CA SER A 34 46.05 -45.42 17.76
C SER A 34 45.11 -45.88 18.87
N TYR A 35 44.49 -44.95 19.61
CA TYR A 35 43.67 -45.25 20.78
C TYR A 35 42.23 -44.75 20.61
N TYR A 36 41.41 -45.51 19.88
CA TYR A 36 40.02 -45.19 19.55
C TYR A 36 39.07 -45.04 20.75
N TRP A 37 39.49 -45.41 21.96
CA TRP A 37 38.67 -45.36 23.18
C TRP A 37 38.86 -44.07 23.98
N LEU A 38 39.75 -43.17 23.54
CA LEU A 38 40.08 -41.91 24.23
C LEU A 38 38.95 -40.87 24.24
N ASP A 39 37.92 -41.07 23.42
CA ASP A 39 36.73 -40.22 23.29
C ASP A 39 35.62 -40.58 24.28
N LYS A 40 35.81 -41.64 25.07
CA LYS A 40 34.83 -42.13 26.04
C LYS A 40 34.91 -41.41 27.38
N GLU A 41 33.75 -41.20 28.02
CA GLU A 41 33.67 -40.54 29.34
C GLU A 41 34.49 -41.24 30.42
N GLU A 42 34.60 -42.58 30.39
CA GLU A 42 35.39 -43.34 31.37
C GLU A 42 36.90 -43.08 31.28
N SER A 43 37.37 -42.57 30.14
CA SER A 43 38.76 -42.16 29.95
C SER A 43 39.00 -40.68 30.26
N PHE A 44 37.98 -39.98 30.79
CA PHE A 44 37.99 -38.53 31.02
C PHE A 44 38.19 -37.69 29.73
N GLN A 45 37.82 -38.23 28.56
CA GLN A 45 37.86 -37.52 27.27
C GLN A 45 39.23 -36.87 26.97
N VAL A 46 40.30 -37.66 27.12
CA VAL A 46 41.68 -37.21 26.87
C VAL A 46 41.91 -36.81 25.41
N ASP A 47 41.02 -37.23 24.49
CA ASP A 47 41.04 -36.79 23.09
C ASP A 47 40.83 -35.27 22.92
N VAL A 48 40.03 -34.63 23.79
CA VAL A 48 39.72 -33.20 23.72
C VAL A 48 40.98 -32.33 23.85
N PRO A 49 41.80 -32.43 24.91
CA PRO A 49 43.03 -31.64 25.01
C PRO A 49 44.05 -32.00 23.91
N LEU A 50 44.13 -33.26 23.47
CA LEU A 50 45.03 -33.67 22.39
C LEU A 50 44.68 -33.04 21.05
N LYS A 51 43.38 -32.95 20.71
CA LYS A 51 42.89 -32.25 19.50
C LYS A 51 43.21 -30.76 19.56
N GLY A 52 43.00 -30.11 20.71
CA GLY A 52 43.33 -28.69 20.90
C GLY A 52 44.83 -28.38 20.72
N ILE A 53 45.71 -29.26 21.21
CA ILE A 53 47.16 -29.12 21.00
C ILE A 53 47.51 -29.26 19.52
N ARG A 54 46.93 -30.25 18.83
CA ARG A 54 47.16 -30.49 17.39
C ARG A 54 46.76 -29.29 16.55
N GLU A 55 45.57 -28.75 16.79
CA GLU A 55 45.05 -27.59 16.04
C GLU A 55 45.90 -26.33 16.26
N SER A 56 46.29 -26.07 17.50
CA SER A 56 47.16 -24.93 17.83
C SER A 56 48.53 -25.04 17.17
N ALA A 57 49.12 -26.24 17.17
CA ALA A 57 50.40 -26.48 16.53
C ALA A 57 50.32 -26.41 14.99
N ALA A 58 49.24 -26.87 14.38
CA ALA A 58 49.01 -26.75 12.94
C ALA A 58 48.87 -25.28 12.51
N GLY A 59 48.11 -24.48 13.25
CA GLY A 59 47.98 -23.04 12.99
C GLY A 59 49.30 -22.27 13.08
N ALA A 60 50.17 -22.63 14.04
CA ALA A 60 51.49 -22.03 14.17
C ALA A 60 52.42 -22.33 12.98
N ILE A 61 52.33 -23.54 12.39
CA ILE A 61 53.10 -23.92 11.19
C ILE A 61 52.66 -23.09 9.98
N GLU A 62 51.35 -22.96 9.76
CA GLU A 62 50.81 -22.20 8.61
C GLU A 62 51.24 -20.73 8.64
N GLU A 63 51.19 -20.08 9.81
CA GLU A 63 51.64 -18.68 9.95
C GLU A 63 53.16 -18.54 9.75
N PHE A 64 53.96 -19.51 10.20
CA PHE A 64 55.40 -19.52 9.97
C PHE A 64 55.74 -19.64 8.47
N GLU A 65 55.09 -20.56 7.75
CA GLU A 65 55.29 -20.73 6.29
C GLU A 65 54.94 -19.46 5.50
N LYS A 66 53.88 -18.76 5.92
CA LYS A 66 53.44 -17.49 5.32
C LYS A 66 54.51 -16.41 5.45
N VAL A 67 55.07 -16.25 6.66
CA VAL A 67 56.14 -15.27 6.93
C VAL A 67 57.40 -15.60 6.13
N VAL A 68 57.79 -16.87 6.04
CA VAL A 68 58.96 -17.31 5.25
C VAL A 68 58.77 -17.00 3.77
N ARG A 69 57.59 -17.26 3.21
CA ARG A 69 57.29 -16.99 1.79
C ARG A 69 57.35 -15.49 1.46
N ILE A 70 56.78 -14.63 2.32
CA ILE A 70 56.82 -13.18 2.14
C ILE A 70 58.27 -12.67 2.20
N ARG A 71 59.06 -13.13 3.19
CA ARG A 71 60.48 -12.75 3.30
C ARG A 71 61.28 -13.14 2.06
N ARG A 72 61.06 -14.35 1.51
CA ARG A 72 61.78 -14.81 0.31
C ARG A 72 61.45 -13.94 -0.91
N HIS A 73 60.17 -13.68 -1.16
CA HIS A 73 59.73 -12.84 -2.27
C HIS A 73 60.28 -11.40 -2.15
N THR A 74 60.19 -10.79 -0.96
CA THR A 74 60.74 -9.44 -0.73
C THR A 74 62.25 -9.39 -0.96
N GLN A 75 62.99 -10.44 -0.57
CA GLN A 75 64.43 -10.52 -0.79
C GLN A 75 64.79 -10.67 -2.28
N GLU A 76 64.06 -11.51 -3.02
CA GLU A 76 64.26 -11.73 -4.46
C GLU A 76 64.07 -10.43 -5.25
N GLU A 77 62.98 -9.70 -5.00
CA GLU A 77 62.71 -8.41 -5.67
C GLU A 77 63.74 -7.33 -5.28
N SER A 78 64.13 -7.27 -4.00
CA SER A 78 65.15 -6.32 -3.54
C SER A 78 66.51 -6.53 -4.23
N VAL A 79 66.92 -7.79 -4.44
CA VAL A 79 68.17 -8.14 -5.15
C VAL A 79 68.08 -7.76 -6.63
N LYS A 80 66.95 -8.05 -7.28
CA LYS A 80 66.73 -7.74 -8.69
C LYS A 80 66.78 -6.24 -8.97
N THR A 81 66.08 -5.43 -8.17
CA THR A 81 66.08 -3.97 -8.33
C THR A 81 67.45 -3.36 -8.06
N LYS A 82 68.16 -3.84 -7.03
CA LYS A 82 69.54 -3.41 -6.74
C LYS A 82 70.46 -3.65 -7.95
N ALA A 83 70.43 -4.87 -8.51
CA ALA A 83 71.29 -5.23 -9.64
C ALA A 83 71.00 -4.38 -10.89
N GLY A 84 69.73 -4.12 -11.19
CA GLY A 84 69.33 -3.25 -12.30
C GLY A 84 69.83 -1.81 -12.15
N ALA A 85 69.60 -1.20 -10.98
CA ALA A 85 70.04 0.16 -10.68
C ALA A 85 71.57 0.32 -10.74
N GLU A 86 72.33 -0.62 -10.15
CA GLU A 86 73.80 -0.56 -10.15
C GLU A 86 74.42 -0.79 -11.54
N ASN A 87 73.76 -1.58 -12.40
CA ASN A 87 74.20 -1.77 -13.78
C ASN A 87 74.01 -0.50 -14.61
N LEU A 88 72.84 0.15 -14.50
CA LEU A 88 72.57 1.41 -15.19
C LEU A 88 73.57 2.50 -14.80
N ILE A 89 73.86 2.66 -13.50
CA ILE A 89 74.86 3.63 -13.03
C ILE A 89 76.25 3.33 -13.61
N ARG A 90 76.61 2.05 -13.76
CA ARG A 90 77.89 1.64 -14.37
C ARG A 90 77.95 1.97 -15.86
N GLU A 91 76.84 1.80 -16.58
CA GLU A 91 76.74 2.15 -18.00
C GLU A 91 76.86 3.66 -18.21
N ILE A 92 76.11 4.46 -17.45
CA ILE A 92 76.18 5.93 -17.48
C ILE A 92 77.61 6.44 -17.26
N LYS A 93 78.38 5.81 -16.35
CA LYS A 93 79.77 6.19 -16.07
C LYS A 93 80.75 5.84 -17.20
N ARG A 94 80.40 4.90 -18.07
CA ARG A 94 81.24 4.43 -19.19
C ARG A 94 80.88 5.09 -20.51
N THR A 95 79.68 5.63 -20.65
CA THR A 95 79.21 6.29 -21.87
C THR A 95 79.84 7.67 -22.04
N ILE A 96 80.34 7.94 -23.25
CA ILE A 96 80.70 9.28 -23.72
C ILE A 96 79.47 9.84 -24.41
N PHE A 97 78.99 10.98 -23.94
CA PHE A 97 77.76 11.59 -24.41
C PHE A 97 78.06 12.58 -25.54
N GLU A 98 77.75 12.19 -26.76
CA GLU A 98 78.05 12.96 -27.99
C GLU A 98 76.80 13.61 -28.61
N ASN A 99 75.61 13.09 -28.28
CA ASN A 99 74.33 13.67 -28.70
C ASN A 99 73.36 13.80 -27.52
N VAL A 100 72.34 14.64 -27.69
CA VAL A 100 71.34 14.91 -26.65
C VAL A 100 70.44 13.68 -26.34
N ASN A 101 70.16 12.82 -27.32
CA ASN A 101 69.30 11.63 -27.15
C ASN A 101 69.87 10.67 -26.11
N GLN A 102 71.19 10.48 -26.08
CA GLN A 102 71.84 9.65 -25.06
C GLN A 102 71.60 10.17 -23.64
N PHE A 103 71.53 11.49 -23.44
CA PHE A 103 71.18 12.04 -22.13
C PHE A 103 69.71 11.77 -21.77
N VAL A 104 68.80 11.93 -22.73
CA VAL A 104 67.36 11.70 -22.56
C VAL A 104 67.08 10.24 -22.20
N ASP A 105 67.66 9.28 -22.94
CA ASP A 105 67.47 7.85 -22.74
C ASP A 105 67.92 7.42 -21.33
N PHE A 106 69.15 7.77 -20.94
CA PHE A 106 69.68 7.41 -19.63
C PHE A 106 68.95 8.10 -18.46
N LEU A 107 68.45 9.33 -18.65
CA LEU A 107 67.63 10.02 -17.65
C LEU A 107 66.24 9.39 -17.49
N ALA A 108 65.62 8.95 -18.59
CA ALA A 108 64.35 8.22 -18.56
C ALA A 108 64.50 6.85 -17.85
N GLU A 109 65.60 6.13 -18.12
CA GLU A 109 65.89 4.88 -17.42
C GLU A 109 66.17 5.10 -15.91
N LEU A 110 66.93 6.13 -15.54
CA LEU A 110 67.17 6.48 -14.13
C LEU A 110 65.86 6.76 -13.38
N ARG A 111 64.91 7.48 -14.02
CA ARG A 111 63.57 7.76 -13.46
C ARG A 111 62.81 6.46 -13.21
N THR A 112 62.85 5.53 -14.16
CA THR A 112 62.19 4.22 -14.08
C THR A 112 62.72 3.40 -12.90
N TRP A 113 64.04 3.28 -12.78
CA TRP A 113 64.65 2.54 -11.67
C TRP A 113 64.46 3.24 -10.31
N ARG A 114 64.42 4.57 -10.27
CA ARG A 114 64.08 5.30 -9.04
C ARG A 114 62.65 4.99 -8.57
N GLY A 115 61.71 4.89 -9.51
CA GLY A 115 60.34 4.44 -9.22
C GLY A 115 60.30 3.01 -8.66
N ALA A 116 61.03 2.09 -9.30
CA ALA A 116 61.14 0.70 -8.83
C ALA A 116 61.73 0.60 -7.40
N VAL A 117 62.76 1.39 -7.08
CA VAL A 117 63.35 1.45 -5.73
C VAL A 117 62.36 1.99 -4.69
N ILE A 118 61.56 3.02 -5.02
CA ILE A 118 60.51 3.52 -4.12
C ILE A 118 59.44 2.45 -3.88
N GLY A 119 59.07 1.70 -4.92
CA GLY A 119 58.10 0.61 -4.83
C GLY A 119 58.48 -0.47 -3.81
N LEU A 120 59.78 -0.74 -3.63
CA LEU A 120 60.24 -1.71 -2.62
C LEU A 120 59.81 -1.34 -1.19
N LYS A 121 59.61 -0.06 -0.86
CA LYS A 121 59.16 0.37 0.48
C LYS A 121 57.79 -0.18 0.87
N ALA A 122 56.95 -0.54 -0.11
CA ALA A 122 55.64 -1.11 0.14
C ALA A 122 55.68 -2.61 0.50
N LEU A 123 56.82 -3.29 0.31
CA LEU A 123 56.97 -4.71 0.60
C LEU A 123 57.28 -4.96 2.08
N ARG A 124 56.56 -5.90 2.72
CA ARG A 124 56.82 -6.30 4.11
C ARG A 124 58.17 -7.00 4.24
N TYR A 125 58.88 -6.69 5.34
CA TYR A 125 60.21 -7.20 5.67
C TYR A 125 61.36 -6.74 4.74
N VAL A 126 61.16 -5.66 3.98
CA VAL A 126 62.21 -5.06 3.15
C VAL A 126 63.28 -4.38 4.00
N ASP A 127 64.54 -4.42 3.55
CA ASP A 127 65.62 -3.65 4.14
C ASP A 127 65.52 -2.17 3.73
N LEU A 128 64.94 -1.36 4.61
CA LEU A 128 64.74 0.07 4.38
C LEU A 128 66.06 0.85 4.25
N ASN A 129 67.15 0.38 4.87
CA ASN A 129 68.46 1.03 4.72
C ASN A 129 69.00 0.83 3.32
N LEU A 130 68.89 -0.39 2.77
CA LEU A 130 69.30 -0.68 1.40
C LEU A 130 68.49 0.16 0.39
N VAL A 131 67.18 0.27 0.58
CA VAL A 131 66.29 1.06 -0.29
C VAL A 131 66.65 2.55 -0.24
N SER A 132 66.94 3.09 0.95
CA SER A 132 67.37 4.49 1.08
C SER A 132 68.69 4.74 0.37
N GLN A 133 69.69 3.88 0.58
CA GLN A 133 71.02 4.02 -0.07
C GLN A 133 70.94 3.97 -1.59
N LEU A 134 70.16 3.03 -2.14
CA LEU A 134 69.93 2.94 -3.59
C LEU A 134 69.21 4.17 -4.14
N GLY A 135 68.19 4.65 -3.41
CA GLY A 135 67.45 5.85 -3.76
C GLY A 135 68.34 7.09 -3.82
N ASP A 136 69.17 7.29 -2.80
CA ASP A 136 70.11 8.41 -2.71
C ASP A 136 71.17 8.34 -3.82
N THR A 137 71.68 7.16 -4.12
CA THR A 137 72.69 6.95 -5.19
C THR A 137 72.09 7.29 -6.57
N LEU A 138 70.89 6.81 -6.87
CA LEU A 138 70.21 7.13 -8.13
C LEU A 138 69.87 8.62 -8.24
N ALA A 139 69.48 9.26 -7.14
CA ALA A 139 69.21 10.70 -7.11
C ALA A 139 70.48 11.53 -7.43
N GLN A 140 71.61 11.18 -6.82
CA GLN A 140 72.90 11.85 -7.08
C GLN A 140 73.37 11.67 -8.53
N GLU A 141 73.25 10.47 -9.10
CA GLU A 141 73.63 10.24 -10.50
C GLU A 141 72.66 10.93 -11.47
N THR A 142 71.38 11.05 -11.13
CA THR A 142 70.40 11.84 -11.91
C THR A 142 70.80 13.31 -11.92
N GLU A 143 71.08 13.92 -10.76
CA GLU A 143 71.49 15.31 -10.66
C GLU A 143 72.78 15.60 -11.45
N ARG A 144 73.77 14.70 -11.33
CA ARG A 144 75.02 14.78 -12.09
C ARG A 144 74.81 14.68 -13.60
N LEU A 145 73.96 13.75 -14.07
CA LEU A 145 73.71 13.55 -15.49
C LEU A 145 72.90 14.72 -16.09
N SER A 146 71.90 15.21 -15.36
CA SER A 146 71.11 16.38 -15.77
C SER A 146 71.96 17.65 -15.85
N GLY A 147 72.91 17.86 -14.92
CA GLY A 147 73.86 18.98 -15.00
C GLY A 147 74.71 18.94 -16.28
N ARG A 148 75.23 17.76 -16.64
CA ARG A 148 75.98 17.56 -17.90
C ARG A 148 75.10 17.74 -19.14
N CYS A 149 73.83 17.35 -19.07
CA CYS A 149 72.87 17.56 -20.16
C CYS A 149 72.64 19.05 -20.41
N ILE A 150 72.52 19.86 -19.35
CA ILE A 150 72.36 21.33 -19.48
C ILE A 150 73.62 21.95 -20.12
N GLU A 151 74.82 21.57 -19.68
CA GLU A 151 76.07 22.02 -20.31
C GLU A 151 76.12 21.68 -21.82
N PHE A 152 75.55 20.55 -22.22
CA PHE A 152 75.44 20.15 -23.62
C PHE A 152 74.41 20.98 -24.39
N LEU A 153 73.24 21.25 -23.81
CA LEU A 153 72.15 22.03 -24.41
C LEU A 153 72.47 23.52 -24.60
N LEU A 154 73.49 24.04 -23.89
CA LEU A 154 73.97 25.42 -24.09
C LEU A 154 74.74 25.63 -25.39
N ARG A 155 75.09 24.55 -26.11
CA ARG A 155 75.74 24.64 -27.42
C ARG A 155 74.70 24.94 -28.51
N GLU A 156 75.06 25.77 -29.48
CA GLU A 156 74.15 26.22 -30.55
C GLU A 156 73.70 25.08 -31.49
N ASP A 157 74.46 23.98 -31.55
CA ASP A 157 74.22 22.79 -32.39
C ASP A 157 73.50 21.64 -31.66
N SER A 158 73.14 21.83 -30.39
CA SER A 158 72.69 20.75 -29.50
C SER A 158 71.34 20.11 -29.86
N LEU A 159 70.45 20.86 -30.54
CA LEU A 159 69.10 20.43 -30.90
C LEU A 159 68.88 20.20 -32.41
N ILE A 160 69.91 20.41 -33.25
CA ILE A 160 69.88 20.12 -34.69
C ILE A 160 69.38 18.69 -35.00
N PRO A 161 69.76 17.64 -34.24
CA PRO A 161 69.25 16.28 -34.50
C PRO A 161 67.72 16.14 -34.39
N TYR A 162 67.04 17.01 -33.65
CA TYR A 162 65.58 17.03 -33.57
C TYR A 162 64.97 17.84 -34.72
N GLU A 163 65.59 18.97 -35.10
CA GLU A 163 65.19 19.74 -36.28
C GLU A 163 65.25 18.87 -37.55
N ASP A 164 66.36 18.16 -37.77
CA ASP A 164 66.55 17.24 -38.90
C ASP A 164 65.50 16.11 -38.91
N LYS A 165 65.16 15.54 -37.75
CA LYS A 165 64.14 14.49 -37.62
C LYS A 165 62.73 15.03 -37.94
N VAL A 166 62.39 16.23 -37.46
CA VAL A 166 61.09 16.86 -37.74
C VAL A 166 60.95 17.16 -39.23
N GLU A 167 62.02 17.63 -39.88
CA GLU A 167 62.02 17.90 -41.33
C GLU A 167 61.98 16.61 -42.17
N LEU A 168 62.66 15.54 -41.73
CA LEU A 168 62.54 14.21 -42.35
C LEU A 168 61.09 13.71 -42.29
N LEU A 169 60.45 13.72 -41.11
CA LEU A 169 59.06 13.31 -40.93
C LEU A 169 58.10 14.14 -41.76
N ARG A 170 58.36 15.45 -41.91
CA ARG A 170 57.58 16.33 -42.79
C ARG A 170 57.61 15.85 -44.25
N SER A 171 58.77 15.42 -44.74
CA SER A 171 58.95 14.90 -46.09
C SER A 171 58.38 13.49 -46.29
N GLU A 172 58.30 12.69 -45.23
CA GLU A 172 57.72 11.33 -45.27
C GLU A 172 56.19 11.37 -45.38
N ILE A 173 55.53 12.33 -44.73
CA ILE A 173 54.06 12.47 -44.74
C ILE A 173 53.49 12.61 -46.18
N GLU A 174 54.20 13.29 -47.08
CA GLU A 174 53.76 13.45 -48.48
C GLU A 174 53.77 12.14 -49.27
N LYS A 175 54.49 11.11 -48.79
CA LYS A 175 54.68 9.81 -49.45
C LYS A 175 53.89 8.67 -48.79
N VAL A 176 53.09 8.98 -47.77
CA VAL A 176 52.25 8.00 -47.07
C VAL A 176 51.03 7.65 -47.93
N ASP A 177 50.94 6.38 -48.32
CA ASP A 177 49.86 5.84 -49.16
C ASP A 177 49.03 4.77 -48.44
N THR A 178 49.48 4.27 -47.29
CA THR A 178 48.76 3.27 -46.48
C THR A 178 48.57 3.68 -45.03
N ALA A 179 47.54 3.12 -44.38
CA ALA A 179 47.27 3.36 -42.96
C ALA A 179 48.39 2.83 -42.03
N LEU A 180 49.08 1.75 -42.44
CA LEU A 180 50.18 1.17 -41.68
C LEU A 180 51.42 2.10 -41.66
N GLU A 181 51.74 2.71 -42.81
CA GLU A 181 52.81 3.71 -42.94
C GLU A 181 52.48 4.98 -42.13
N ALA A 182 51.21 5.40 -42.11
CA ALA A 182 50.75 6.52 -41.30
C ALA A 182 50.96 6.28 -39.79
N ALA A 183 50.66 5.06 -39.30
CA ALA A 183 50.85 4.69 -37.90
C ALA A 183 52.34 4.63 -37.48
N THR A 184 53.25 4.23 -38.38
CA THR A 184 54.69 4.28 -38.11
C THR A 184 55.21 5.71 -37.99
N VAL A 185 54.74 6.63 -38.83
CA VAL A 185 55.10 8.06 -38.77
C VAL A 185 54.50 8.71 -37.51
N GLU A 186 53.29 8.31 -37.12
CA GLU A 186 52.61 8.79 -35.90
C GLU A 186 53.42 8.46 -34.63
N LYS A 187 53.90 7.21 -34.50
CA LYS A 187 54.76 6.80 -33.37
C LYS A 187 56.07 7.59 -33.33
N ALA A 188 56.66 7.89 -34.47
CA ALA A 188 57.89 8.68 -34.53
C ALA A 188 57.66 10.13 -34.08
N ILE A 189 56.52 10.74 -34.44
CA ILE A 189 56.11 12.08 -33.98
C ILE A 189 55.87 12.09 -32.46
N GLU A 190 55.21 11.07 -31.92
CA GLU A 190 54.97 10.94 -30.48
C GLU A 190 56.26 10.80 -29.69
N GLN A 191 57.20 9.96 -30.16
CA GLN A 191 58.49 9.78 -29.51
C GLN A 191 59.25 11.10 -29.41
N ILE A 192 59.35 11.86 -30.51
CA ILE A 192 60.02 13.18 -30.50
C ILE A 192 59.31 14.14 -29.54
N GLY A 193 57.98 14.13 -29.48
CA GLY A 193 57.22 14.95 -28.54
C GLY A 193 57.55 14.63 -27.08
N SER A 194 57.60 13.35 -26.73
CA SER A 194 57.97 12.90 -25.37
C SER A 194 59.41 13.26 -25.03
N ASP A 195 60.34 13.14 -25.97
CA ASP A 195 61.75 13.47 -25.77
C ASP A 195 61.93 14.98 -25.50
N LEU A 196 61.22 15.84 -26.25
CA LEU A 196 61.24 17.30 -26.06
C LEU A 196 60.57 17.74 -24.75
N GLU A 197 59.49 17.07 -24.33
CA GLU A 197 58.83 17.32 -23.04
C GLU A 197 59.74 16.97 -21.85
N LEU A 198 60.46 15.83 -21.92
CA LEU A 198 61.45 15.46 -20.90
C LEU A 198 62.57 16.50 -20.81
N LEU A 199 63.03 17.05 -21.94
CA LEU A 199 64.02 18.13 -21.96
C LEU A 199 63.51 19.41 -21.29
N ILE A 200 62.24 19.81 -21.51
CA ILE A 200 61.63 20.95 -20.81
C ILE A 200 61.53 20.68 -19.30
N GLU A 201 61.13 19.48 -18.88
CA GLU A 201 61.04 19.10 -17.47
C GLU A 201 62.42 19.12 -16.78
N ILE A 202 63.46 18.64 -17.46
CA ILE A 202 64.85 18.67 -16.95
C ILE A 202 65.35 20.11 -16.80
N VAL A 203 65.13 20.95 -17.81
CA VAL A 203 65.61 22.34 -17.80
C VAL A 203 64.85 23.19 -16.77
N SER A 204 63.57 22.90 -16.51
CA SER A 204 62.74 23.63 -15.54
C SER A 204 62.94 23.20 -14.07
N ASN A 205 63.31 21.94 -13.81
CA ASN A 205 63.45 21.41 -12.44
C ASN A 205 64.85 21.54 -11.83
N LEU A 206 65.89 21.84 -12.62
CA LEU A 206 67.22 22.14 -12.06
C LEU A 206 67.36 23.62 -11.70
N LYS A 207 67.94 23.88 -10.52
CA LYS A 207 68.33 25.23 -10.09
C LYS A 207 69.56 25.68 -10.88
N ILE A 208 69.33 26.23 -12.06
CA ILE A 208 70.37 26.86 -12.87
C ILE A 208 70.63 28.27 -12.31
N GLU A 209 71.89 28.65 -12.12
CA GLU A 209 72.27 29.95 -11.53
C GLU A 209 71.93 31.15 -12.45
N ASP A 210 71.79 30.92 -13.77
CA ASP A 210 71.48 31.92 -14.78
C ASP A 210 70.13 31.64 -15.48
N THR A 211 69.09 32.36 -15.07
CA THR A 211 67.72 32.26 -15.60
C THR A 211 67.62 32.59 -17.10
N THR A 212 68.57 33.37 -17.64
CA THR A 212 68.55 33.81 -19.04
C THR A 212 68.90 32.69 -20.02
N GLN A 213 69.78 31.76 -19.61
CA GLN A 213 70.15 30.58 -20.39
C GLN A 213 69.03 29.55 -20.44
N THR A 214 68.31 29.39 -19.32
CA THR A 214 67.16 28.50 -19.19
C THR A 214 66.05 28.89 -20.17
N THR A 215 65.75 30.19 -20.27
CA THR A 215 64.76 30.72 -21.22
C THR A 215 65.18 30.48 -22.68
N ARG A 216 66.47 30.66 -23.03
CA ARG A 216 66.96 30.44 -24.40
C ARG A 216 66.81 28.98 -24.84
N ILE A 217 67.04 28.02 -23.95
CA ILE A 217 66.87 26.58 -24.23
C ILE A 217 65.37 26.26 -24.39
N ILE A 218 64.51 26.76 -23.50
CA ILE A 218 63.05 26.53 -23.57
C ILE A 218 62.44 27.14 -24.83
N ASP A 219 62.84 28.35 -25.23
CA ASP A 219 62.37 28.98 -26.47
C ASP A 219 62.79 28.19 -27.71
N HIS A 220 64.02 27.65 -27.72
CA HIS A 220 64.52 26.82 -28.83
C HIS A 220 63.74 25.50 -28.95
N ILE A 221 63.51 24.81 -27.81
CA ILE A 221 62.67 23.60 -27.77
C ILE A 221 61.23 23.92 -28.18
N SER A 222 60.69 25.07 -27.76
CA SER A 222 59.32 25.49 -28.08
C SER A 222 59.11 25.72 -29.59
N ASN A 223 60.13 26.24 -30.30
CA ASN A 223 60.08 26.38 -31.75
C ASN A 223 60.01 25.02 -32.45
N ILE A 224 60.87 24.06 -32.06
CA ILE A 224 60.86 22.69 -32.60
C ILE A 224 59.53 21.99 -32.30
N TYR A 225 58.97 22.21 -31.11
CA TYR A 225 57.65 21.70 -30.72
C TYR A 225 56.54 22.31 -31.57
N GLY A 226 56.67 23.58 -31.96
CA GLY A 226 55.80 24.25 -32.93
C GLY A 226 55.81 23.55 -34.30
N ASP A 227 56.99 23.23 -34.82
CA ASP A 227 57.16 22.54 -36.11
C ASP A 227 56.64 21.10 -36.06
N LEU A 228 56.90 20.37 -34.97
CA LEU A 228 56.36 19.03 -34.73
C LEU A 228 54.82 19.02 -34.74
N ASN A 229 54.19 20.05 -34.18
CA ASN A 229 52.72 20.19 -34.21
C ASN A 229 52.18 20.44 -35.63
N GLN A 230 52.91 21.18 -36.47
CA GLN A 230 52.56 21.34 -37.88
C GLN A 230 52.64 20.02 -38.64
N VAL A 231 53.67 19.21 -38.38
CA VAL A 231 53.86 17.86 -38.94
C VAL A 231 52.72 16.93 -38.50
N ARG A 232 52.35 16.93 -37.21
CA ARG A 232 51.21 16.18 -36.67
C ARG A 232 49.88 16.56 -37.35
N ALA A 233 49.65 17.84 -37.60
CA ALA A 233 48.46 18.33 -38.29
C ALA A 233 48.42 17.95 -39.79
N ALA A 234 49.58 17.83 -40.45
CA ALA A 234 49.68 17.34 -41.83
C ALA A 234 49.36 15.84 -41.93
N LEU A 235 49.91 15.02 -41.02
CA LEU A 235 49.61 13.59 -40.96
C LEU A 235 48.12 13.31 -40.72
N ARG A 236 47.48 14.05 -39.80
CA ARG A 236 46.04 13.90 -39.51
C ARG A 236 45.15 14.20 -40.72
N ARG A 237 45.53 15.18 -41.55
CA ARG A 237 44.81 15.47 -42.82
C ARG A 237 44.99 14.34 -43.83
N ARG A 238 46.21 13.82 -44.00
CA ARG A 238 46.49 12.69 -44.91
C ARG A 238 45.79 11.39 -44.49
N LYS A 239 45.74 11.09 -43.18
CA LYS A 239 45.03 9.92 -42.62
C LYS A 239 43.52 9.96 -42.90
N LYS A 240 42.91 11.15 -42.89
CA LYS A 240 41.49 11.35 -43.22
C LYS A 240 41.18 11.19 -44.71
N GLU A 241 42.13 11.48 -45.60
CA GLU A 241 41.98 11.27 -47.05
C GLU A 241 42.10 9.80 -47.46
N LEU A 242 42.79 8.96 -46.67
CA LEU A 242 43.02 7.53 -46.94
C LEU A 242 41.88 6.60 -46.45
N MET A 243 40.77 7.14 -45.94
CA MET A 243 39.64 6.36 -45.38
C MET A 243 38.83 5.63 -46.47
N SER A 244 38.62 4.31 -46.32
CA SER A 244 37.83 3.49 -47.27
C SER A 244 36.33 3.42 -46.90
N SER A 245 35.45 3.47 -47.90
CA SER A 245 33.99 3.27 -47.75
C SER A 245 33.59 1.87 -47.26
N GLU A 246 34.53 0.92 -47.28
CA GLU A 246 34.32 -0.50 -46.97
C GLU A 246 34.23 -0.74 -45.46
N ALA A 247 35.07 -0.08 -44.66
CA ALA A 247 35.03 -0.16 -43.19
C ALA A 247 33.72 0.39 -42.59
N ILE A 248 33.17 1.45 -43.19
CA ILE A 248 31.88 2.04 -42.79
C ILE A 248 30.72 1.07 -43.03
N ALA A 249 30.73 0.35 -44.16
CA ALA A 249 29.67 -0.60 -44.50
C ALA A 249 29.70 -1.85 -43.60
N GLU A 250 30.91 -2.35 -43.27
CA GLU A 250 31.07 -3.51 -42.38
C GLU A 250 30.61 -3.21 -40.95
N PHE A 251 31.01 -2.05 -40.39
CA PHE A 251 30.61 -1.60 -39.05
C PHE A 251 29.09 -1.47 -38.93
N GLY A 252 28.44 -0.82 -39.91
CA GLY A 252 26.98 -0.66 -39.93
C GLY A 252 26.20 -1.99 -39.94
N SER A 253 26.76 -3.05 -40.55
CA SER A 253 26.16 -4.39 -40.55
C SER A 253 26.25 -5.07 -39.17
N GLN A 254 27.41 -4.96 -38.50
CA GLN A 254 27.65 -5.58 -37.18
C GLN A 254 26.80 -4.94 -36.08
N VAL A 255 26.72 -3.60 -36.03
CA VAL A 255 25.88 -2.88 -35.06
C VAL A 255 24.39 -3.24 -35.24
N LYS A 256 23.95 -3.45 -36.49
CA LYS A 256 22.57 -3.87 -36.79
C LYS A 256 22.24 -5.29 -36.30
N LEU A 257 23.17 -6.24 -36.47
CA LEU A 257 23.02 -7.60 -35.94
C LEU A 257 22.99 -7.61 -34.40
N MET A 258 23.83 -6.79 -33.77
CA MET A 258 23.85 -6.63 -32.32
C MET A 258 22.52 -6.06 -31.80
N GLY A 259 21.96 -5.05 -32.48
CA GLY A 259 20.63 -4.52 -32.16
C GLY A 259 19.52 -5.58 -32.20
N GLN A 260 19.59 -6.53 -33.13
CA GLN A 260 18.64 -7.66 -33.17
C GLN A 260 18.86 -8.66 -32.03
N ALA A 261 20.11 -8.94 -31.66
CA ALA A 261 20.45 -9.82 -30.55
C ALA A 261 19.95 -9.27 -29.20
N VAL A 262 20.08 -7.95 -28.98
CA VAL A 262 19.58 -7.26 -27.78
C VAL A 262 18.06 -7.48 -27.61
N ILE A 263 17.28 -7.28 -28.67
CA ILE A 263 15.82 -7.48 -28.64
C ILE A 263 15.49 -8.94 -28.29
N ASN A 264 16.11 -9.91 -28.98
CA ASN A 264 15.86 -11.32 -28.75
C ASN A 264 16.19 -11.74 -27.31
N TYR A 265 17.33 -11.30 -26.77
CA TYR A 265 17.76 -11.63 -25.41
C TYR A 265 16.91 -10.96 -24.33
N LEU A 266 16.42 -9.73 -24.56
CA LEU A 266 15.46 -9.10 -23.67
C LEU A 266 14.13 -9.86 -23.62
N ASP A 267 13.66 -10.38 -24.76
CA ASP A 267 12.40 -11.13 -24.85
C ASP A 267 12.46 -12.48 -24.11
N VAL A 268 13.60 -13.19 -24.18
CA VAL A 268 13.78 -14.49 -23.48
C VAL A 268 14.25 -14.35 -22.03
N SER A 269 14.49 -13.12 -21.56
CA SER A 269 14.85 -12.84 -20.17
C SER A 269 13.60 -12.82 -19.27
N ASP A 270 13.35 -13.95 -18.61
CA ASP A 270 12.25 -14.18 -17.67
C ASP A 270 12.66 -14.07 -16.18
N SER A 271 13.95 -13.88 -15.92
CA SER A 271 14.53 -13.82 -14.58
C SER A 271 15.70 -12.82 -14.51
N PRO A 272 15.92 -12.16 -13.35
CA PRO A 272 17.06 -11.27 -13.13
C PRO A 272 18.40 -11.91 -13.47
N GLU A 273 18.56 -13.20 -13.14
CA GLU A 273 19.77 -13.96 -13.38
C GLU A 273 20.03 -14.15 -14.89
N LYS A 274 18.98 -14.40 -15.69
CA LYS A 274 19.11 -14.46 -17.17
C LYS A 274 19.42 -13.09 -17.78
N CYS A 275 18.88 -12.00 -17.22
CA CYS A 275 19.24 -10.65 -17.67
C CYS A 275 20.75 -10.40 -17.52
N GLU A 276 21.33 -10.78 -16.38
CA GLU A 276 22.78 -10.66 -16.15
C GLU A 276 23.60 -11.56 -17.08
N GLU A 277 23.16 -12.80 -17.29
CA GLU A 277 23.83 -13.74 -18.20
C GLU A 277 23.89 -13.20 -19.64
N TYR A 278 22.75 -12.73 -20.18
CA TYR A 278 22.71 -12.21 -21.54
C TYR A 278 23.36 -10.85 -21.70
N LEU A 279 23.26 -9.98 -20.69
CA LEU A 279 24.02 -8.73 -20.63
C LEU A 279 25.51 -9.02 -20.74
N THR A 280 26.03 -9.97 -19.94
CA THR A 280 27.44 -10.37 -19.98
C THR A 280 27.84 -10.86 -21.37
N LYS A 281 27.02 -11.69 -22.02
CA LYS A 281 27.28 -12.16 -23.39
C LYS A 281 27.34 -11.03 -24.42
N LEU A 282 26.45 -10.03 -24.32
CA LEU A 282 26.44 -8.89 -25.22
C LEU A 282 27.60 -7.93 -24.96
N MET A 283 28.00 -7.74 -23.70
CA MET A 283 29.16 -6.92 -23.36
C MET A 283 30.45 -7.48 -23.97
N VAL A 284 30.63 -8.81 -23.94
CA VAL A 284 31.76 -9.47 -24.62
C VAL A 284 31.74 -9.20 -26.12
N GLN A 285 30.57 -9.24 -26.78
CA GLN A 285 30.45 -8.92 -28.21
C GLN A 285 30.77 -7.45 -28.52
N VAL A 286 30.38 -6.51 -27.63
CA VAL A 286 30.74 -5.10 -27.77
C VAL A 286 32.25 -4.91 -27.64
N GLU A 287 32.89 -5.56 -26.66
CA GLU A 287 34.35 -5.53 -26.48
C GLU A 287 35.10 -6.13 -27.69
N GLU A 288 34.59 -7.22 -28.27
CA GLU A 288 35.14 -7.80 -29.51
C GLU A 288 35.06 -6.81 -30.69
N LEU A 289 33.95 -6.08 -30.82
CA LEU A 289 33.78 -5.05 -31.86
C LEU A 289 34.69 -3.84 -31.63
N GLU A 290 34.85 -3.40 -30.39
CA GLU A 290 35.79 -2.31 -30.04
C GLU A 290 37.23 -2.69 -30.36
N GLY A 291 37.64 -3.93 -30.06
CA GLY A 291 38.95 -4.44 -30.42
C GLY A 291 39.15 -4.56 -31.94
N LYS A 292 38.10 -4.90 -32.69
CA LYS A 292 38.16 -5.04 -34.16
C LYS A 292 38.22 -3.68 -34.89
N PHE A 293 37.59 -2.64 -34.34
CA PHE A 293 37.49 -1.31 -34.94
C PHE A 293 38.26 -0.23 -34.15
N SER A 294 39.24 -0.62 -33.32
CA SER A 294 40.00 0.27 -32.42
C SER A 294 40.79 1.38 -33.12
N GLU A 295 40.93 1.30 -34.44
CA GLU A 295 41.64 2.29 -35.26
C GLU A 295 40.74 3.46 -35.70
N PHE A 296 39.45 3.42 -35.37
CA PHE A 296 38.43 4.40 -35.79
C PHE A 296 37.74 5.05 -34.59
N ASP A 297 38.21 6.24 -34.19
CA ASP A 297 37.65 6.99 -33.04
C ASP A 297 36.14 7.22 -33.14
N GLU A 298 35.61 7.48 -34.34
CA GLU A 298 34.16 7.68 -34.58
C GLU A 298 33.33 6.42 -34.31
N PHE A 299 33.89 5.22 -34.47
CA PHE A 299 33.20 3.96 -34.16
C PHE A 299 33.28 3.60 -32.68
N ILE A 300 34.36 4.00 -32.01
CA ILE A 300 34.52 3.81 -30.55
C ILE A 300 33.45 4.61 -29.80
N GLU A 301 33.20 5.86 -30.20
CA GLU A 301 32.14 6.69 -29.60
C GLU A 301 30.76 6.03 -29.77
N GLN A 302 30.43 5.55 -30.97
CA GLN A 302 29.16 4.85 -31.23
C GLN A 302 29.03 3.52 -30.49
N LEU A 303 30.11 2.74 -30.34
CA LEU A 303 30.10 1.50 -29.55
C LEU A 303 29.95 1.78 -28.05
N SER A 304 30.54 2.87 -27.54
CA SER A 304 30.36 3.30 -26.16
C SER A 304 28.91 3.72 -25.87
N GLU A 305 28.29 4.50 -26.77
CA GLU A 305 26.86 4.82 -26.66
C GLU A 305 26.00 3.56 -26.69
N LYS A 306 26.32 2.62 -27.58
CA LYS A 306 25.57 1.36 -27.70
C LYS A 306 25.74 0.46 -26.48
N ARG A 307 26.93 0.43 -25.87
CA ARG A 307 27.21 -0.27 -24.61
C ARG A 307 26.30 0.24 -23.50
N GLU A 308 26.21 1.56 -23.35
CA GLU A 308 25.38 2.21 -22.36
C GLU A 308 23.89 1.92 -22.60
N GLU A 309 23.44 1.96 -23.86
CA GLU A 309 22.06 1.61 -24.24
C GLU A 309 21.71 0.17 -23.84
N ILE A 310 22.60 -0.79 -24.13
CA ILE A 310 22.39 -2.22 -23.79
C ILE A 310 22.35 -2.39 -22.28
N TYR A 311 23.29 -1.80 -21.54
CA TYR A 311 23.33 -1.88 -20.09
C TYR A 311 22.04 -1.34 -19.46
N ASN A 312 21.61 -0.15 -19.88
CA ASN A 312 20.38 0.47 -19.39
C ASN A 312 19.12 -0.35 -19.71
N ALA A 313 19.05 -0.96 -20.89
CA ALA A 313 17.92 -1.80 -21.28
C ALA A 313 17.80 -3.07 -20.41
N PHE A 314 18.91 -3.76 -20.16
CA PHE A 314 18.93 -4.96 -19.32
C PHE A 314 18.73 -4.66 -17.83
N GLU A 315 19.32 -3.58 -17.31
CA GLU A 315 19.06 -3.14 -15.93
C GLU A 315 17.60 -2.72 -15.73
N SER A 316 17.01 -1.98 -16.68
CA SER A 316 15.58 -1.66 -16.64
C SER A 316 14.70 -2.92 -16.63
N ARG A 317 15.00 -3.90 -17.49
CA ARG A 317 14.27 -5.19 -17.53
C ARG A 317 14.43 -5.98 -16.22
N LYS A 318 15.64 -6.02 -15.66
CA LYS A 318 15.93 -6.67 -14.38
C LYS A 318 15.14 -6.04 -13.24
N VAL A 319 15.12 -4.70 -13.15
CA VAL A 319 14.32 -3.96 -12.16
C VAL A 319 12.84 -4.31 -12.30
N GLN A 320 12.29 -4.28 -13.52
CA GLN A 320 10.88 -4.65 -13.78
C GLN A 320 10.56 -6.08 -13.32
N LEU A 321 11.44 -7.06 -13.57
CA LEU A 321 11.25 -8.45 -13.15
C LEU A 321 11.31 -8.59 -11.61
N VAL A 322 12.23 -7.88 -10.94
CA VAL A 322 12.32 -7.86 -9.47
C VAL A 322 11.06 -7.24 -8.87
N GLU A 323 10.57 -6.12 -9.41
CA GLU A 323 9.34 -5.48 -8.96
C GLU A 323 8.12 -6.39 -9.15
N ALA A 324 8.00 -7.06 -10.30
CA ALA A 324 6.93 -8.01 -10.57
C ALA A 324 6.96 -9.18 -9.58
N ARG A 325 8.15 -9.74 -9.29
CA ARG A 325 8.36 -10.80 -8.29
C ARG A 325 7.94 -10.34 -6.90
N ASN A 326 8.39 -9.16 -6.47
CA ASN A 326 8.07 -8.59 -5.16
C ASN A 326 6.57 -8.29 -5.02
N LYS A 327 5.94 -7.76 -6.06
CA LYS A 327 4.49 -7.49 -6.09
C LYS A 327 3.67 -8.78 -5.99
N LYS A 328 4.08 -9.84 -6.69
CA LYS A 328 3.45 -11.17 -6.60
C LYS A 328 3.59 -11.75 -5.19
N ALA A 329 4.79 -11.71 -4.61
CA ALA A 329 5.05 -12.17 -3.24
C ALA A 329 4.22 -11.39 -2.20
N ALA A 330 4.14 -10.06 -2.32
CA ALA A 330 3.33 -9.22 -1.44
C ALA A 330 1.82 -9.54 -1.54
N SER A 331 1.31 -9.78 -2.75
CA SER A 331 -0.09 -10.17 -2.96
C SER A 331 -0.41 -11.53 -2.34
N LEU A 332 0.48 -12.52 -2.53
CA LEU A 332 0.38 -13.84 -1.93
C LEU A 332 0.38 -13.77 -0.39
N PHE A 333 1.32 -13.03 0.19
CA PHE A 333 1.40 -12.84 1.63
C PHE A 333 0.13 -12.19 2.22
N LYS A 334 -0.37 -11.11 1.60
CA LYS A 334 -1.63 -10.45 2.02
C LYS A 334 -2.85 -11.36 1.86
N SER A 335 -2.83 -12.30 0.92
CA SER A 335 -3.86 -13.34 0.80
C SER A 335 -3.77 -14.33 1.96
N ALA A 336 -2.58 -14.83 2.27
CA ALA A 336 -2.35 -15.74 3.38
C ALA A 336 -2.72 -15.11 4.74
N GLU A 337 -2.42 -13.82 4.97
CA GLU A 337 -2.83 -13.14 6.22
C GLU A 337 -4.36 -13.13 6.42
N ARG A 338 -5.13 -12.96 5.33
CA ARG A 338 -6.60 -13.06 5.39
C ARG A 338 -7.06 -14.48 5.71
N ILE A 339 -6.44 -15.48 5.11
CA ILE A 339 -6.74 -16.89 5.36
C ILE A 339 -6.39 -17.25 6.82
N LEU A 340 -5.22 -16.83 7.33
CA LEU A 340 -4.81 -17.03 8.72
C LEU A 340 -5.79 -16.39 9.71
N THR A 341 -6.32 -15.21 9.39
CA THR A 341 -7.36 -14.56 10.21
C THR A 341 -8.64 -15.41 10.24
N GLY A 342 -9.05 -15.97 9.10
CA GLY A 342 -10.19 -16.89 9.01
C GLY A 342 -9.97 -18.20 9.78
N ILE A 343 -8.79 -18.81 9.64
CA ILE A 343 -8.36 -19.99 10.40
C ILE A 343 -8.48 -19.71 11.89
N ARG A 344 -7.89 -18.61 12.38
CA ARG A 344 -7.93 -18.24 13.80
C ARG A 344 -9.36 -18.14 14.34
N ASN A 345 -10.27 -17.50 13.59
CA ASN A 345 -11.66 -17.36 14.00
C ASN A 345 -12.41 -18.70 14.03
N ARG A 346 -12.12 -19.59 13.08
CA ARG A 346 -12.77 -20.90 12.97
C ARG A 346 -12.32 -21.87 14.05
N VAL A 347 -11.00 -21.98 14.27
CA VAL A 347 -10.45 -22.92 15.27
C VAL A 347 -10.82 -22.49 16.70
N ALA A 348 -11.03 -21.18 16.95
CA ALA A 348 -11.51 -20.67 18.24
C ALA A 348 -12.90 -21.21 18.66
N GLN A 349 -13.68 -21.77 17.73
CA GLN A 349 -15.00 -22.34 17.98
C GLN A 349 -14.97 -23.85 18.31
N PHE A 350 -13.84 -24.52 18.13
CA PHE A 350 -13.74 -25.97 18.38
C PHE A 350 -13.69 -26.31 19.86
N ASP A 351 -14.26 -27.45 20.21
CA ASP A 351 -14.49 -27.86 21.61
C ASP A 351 -13.55 -28.98 22.07
N SER A 352 -12.75 -29.54 21.15
CA SER A 352 -11.77 -30.58 21.48
C SER A 352 -10.43 -30.41 20.78
N ALA A 353 -9.36 -30.90 21.42
CA ALA A 353 -8.02 -30.89 20.82
C ALA A 353 -7.94 -31.76 19.54
N ASN A 354 -8.77 -32.81 19.46
CA ASN A 354 -8.83 -33.68 18.28
C ASN A 354 -9.41 -32.95 17.06
N GLU A 355 -10.45 -32.13 17.24
CA GLU A 355 -11.01 -31.29 16.16
C GLU A 355 -9.99 -30.27 15.67
N ILE A 356 -9.28 -29.60 16.58
CA ILE A 356 -8.20 -28.66 16.24
C ILE A 356 -7.12 -29.37 15.42
N ASN A 357 -6.61 -30.51 15.90
CA ASN A 357 -5.57 -31.25 15.21
C ASN A 357 -6.03 -31.78 13.84
N GLY A 358 -7.27 -32.29 13.74
CA GLY A 358 -7.86 -32.74 12.48
C GLY A 358 -7.98 -31.62 11.45
N TYR A 359 -8.40 -30.42 11.89
CA TYR A 359 -8.48 -29.23 11.05
C TYR A 359 -7.10 -28.82 10.51
N PHE A 360 -6.09 -28.73 11.38
CA PHE A 360 -4.71 -28.40 10.98
C PHE A 360 -4.05 -29.49 10.12
N ALA A 361 -4.54 -30.73 10.18
CA ALA A 361 -4.02 -31.81 9.36
C ALA A 361 -4.56 -31.76 7.92
N SER A 362 -5.83 -31.38 7.73
CA SER A 362 -6.56 -31.71 6.49
C SER A 362 -7.57 -30.69 5.96
N ASP A 363 -7.72 -29.50 6.57
CA ASP A 363 -8.62 -28.46 6.04
C ASP A 363 -7.99 -27.69 4.87
N LEU A 364 -8.82 -27.39 3.86
CA LEU A 364 -8.43 -26.69 2.63
C LEU A 364 -7.78 -25.33 2.89
N MET A 365 -8.19 -24.59 3.93
CA MET A 365 -7.59 -23.29 4.26
C MET A 365 -6.14 -23.44 4.72
N ILE A 366 -5.84 -24.52 5.45
CA ILE A 366 -4.49 -24.82 5.95
C ILE A 366 -3.59 -25.20 4.78
N ASP A 367 -4.07 -26.08 3.91
CA ASP A 367 -3.33 -26.47 2.71
C ASP A 367 -3.10 -25.28 1.80
N LYS A 368 -4.06 -24.36 1.68
CA LYS A 368 -3.87 -23.14 0.91
C LYS A 368 -2.77 -22.24 1.47
N VAL A 369 -2.62 -22.15 2.79
CA VAL A 369 -1.50 -21.42 3.41
C VAL A 369 -0.18 -22.13 3.12
N ARG A 370 -0.12 -23.46 3.23
CA ARG A 370 1.08 -24.26 2.88
C ARG A 370 1.47 -24.08 1.41
N ASP A 371 0.50 -24.05 0.50
CA ASP A 371 0.73 -23.77 -0.93
C ASP A 371 1.30 -22.38 -1.16
N ILE A 372 0.78 -21.37 -0.45
CA ILE A 372 1.30 -19.98 -0.55
C ILE A 372 2.73 -19.92 -0.02
N VAL A 373 3.03 -20.60 1.08
CA VAL A 373 4.39 -20.73 1.60
C VAL A 373 5.32 -21.34 0.55
N ALA A 374 4.92 -22.46 -0.09
CA ALA A 374 5.71 -23.08 -1.15
C ALA A 374 5.94 -22.13 -2.34
N GLN A 375 4.91 -21.39 -2.76
CA GLN A 375 5.03 -20.38 -3.83
C GLN A 375 5.95 -19.21 -3.44
N LEU A 376 5.95 -18.76 -2.18
CA LEU A 376 6.87 -17.72 -1.71
C LEU A 376 8.31 -18.22 -1.68
N THR A 377 8.53 -19.47 -1.27
CA THR A 377 9.85 -20.12 -1.34
C THR A 377 10.34 -20.23 -2.79
N GLU A 378 9.48 -20.61 -3.73
CA GLU A 378 9.79 -20.65 -5.17
C GLU A 378 10.15 -19.26 -5.72
N LEU A 379 9.50 -18.20 -5.22
CA LEU A 379 9.82 -16.80 -5.56
C LEU A 379 11.08 -16.27 -4.84
N LYS A 380 11.81 -17.10 -4.09
CA LYS A 380 12.99 -16.75 -3.28
C LYS A 380 12.72 -15.70 -2.17
N ASP A 381 11.48 -15.55 -1.72
CA ASP A 381 11.11 -14.68 -0.58
C ASP A 381 10.93 -15.54 0.69
N THR A 382 12.05 -16.05 1.22
CA THR A 382 12.08 -16.99 2.36
C THR A 382 11.60 -16.36 3.66
N VAL A 383 11.87 -15.07 3.86
CA VAL A 383 11.47 -14.34 5.08
C VAL A 383 9.95 -14.34 5.26
N LYS A 384 9.20 -14.03 4.19
CA LYS A 384 7.73 -14.05 4.24
C LYS A 384 7.17 -15.47 4.38
N ALA A 385 7.83 -16.46 3.77
CA ALA A 385 7.45 -17.85 3.90
C ALA A 385 7.58 -18.35 5.35
N GLU A 386 8.70 -18.04 6.02
CA GLU A 386 8.95 -18.38 7.42
C GLU A 386 8.00 -17.66 8.39
N ASP A 387 7.67 -16.39 8.15
CA ASP A 387 6.68 -15.66 8.96
C ASP A 387 5.30 -16.34 8.91
N LEU A 388 4.83 -16.73 7.71
CA LEU A 388 3.55 -17.43 7.58
C LEU A 388 3.55 -18.80 8.26
N GLN A 389 4.64 -19.57 8.14
CA GLN A 389 4.78 -20.85 8.86
C GLN A 389 4.76 -20.66 10.38
N SER A 390 5.50 -19.66 10.87
CA SER A 390 5.57 -19.33 12.30
C SER A 390 4.20 -18.93 12.83
N ARG A 391 3.48 -18.04 12.13
CA ARG A 391 2.12 -17.63 12.51
C ARG A 391 1.14 -18.79 12.51
N LEU A 392 1.21 -19.69 11.52
CA LEU A 392 0.35 -20.87 11.47
C LEU A 392 0.60 -21.80 12.67
N LYS A 393 1.87 -22.02 13.03
CA LYS A 393 2.26 -22.80 14.22
C LYS A 393 1.76 -22.14 15.50
N THR A 394 1.95 -20.83 15.65
CA THR A 394 1.47 -20.06 16.81
C THR A 394 -0.05 -20.16 16.97
N ILE A 395 -0.82 -20.03 15.88
CA ILE A 395 -2.29 -20.17 15.96
C ILE A 395 -2.68 -21.55 16.51
N ARG A 396 -2.01 -22.62 16.06
CA ARG A 396 -2.28 -23.98 16.56
C ARG A 396 -2.01 -24.08 18.07
N GLU A 397 -0.83 -23.67 18.50
CA GLU A 397 -0.39 -23.78 19.90
C GLU A 397 -1.23 -22.90 20.83
N ASP A 398 -1.53 -21.67 20.42
CA ASP A 398 -2.40 -20.76 21.17
C ASP A 398 -3.83 -21.31 21.28
N THR A 399 -4.37 -21.92 20.23
CA THR A 399 -5.75 -22.42 20.26
C THR A 399 -5.89 -23.63 21.17
N VAL A 400 -4.92 -24.56 21.14
CA VAL A 400 -4.89 -25.70 22.08
C VAL A 400 -4.82 -25.21 23.53
N ARG A 401 -4.00 -24.18 23.80
CA ARG A 401 -3.89 -23.60 25.14
C ARG A 401 -5.18 -22.90 25.58
N GLN A 402 -5.77 -22.10 24.70
CA GLN A 402 -7.04 -21.43 24.98
C GLN A 402 -8.18 -22.42 25.24
N LEU A 403 -8.21 -23.55 24.53
CA LEU A 403 -9.18 -24.61 24.76
C LEU A 403 -9.05 -25.20 26.17
N LYS A 404 -7.82 -25.54 26.59
CA LYS A 404 -7.56 -26.08 27.93
C LYS A 404 -7.99 -25.10 29.02
N ASP A 405 -7.61 -23.84 28.89
CA ASP A 405 -8.04 -22.78 29.81
C ASP A 405 -9.56 -22.61 29.85
N ARG A 406 -10.23 -22.70 28.68
CA ARG A 406 -11.69 -22.59 28.60
C ARG A 406 -12.37 -23.76 29.32
N GLN A 407 -11.89 -24.99 29.13
CA GLN A 407 -12.45 -26.18 29.79
C GLN A 407 -12.28 -26.15 31.31
N GLU A 408 -11.19 -25.58 31.82
CA GLU A 408 -10.92 -25.53 33.26
C GLU A 408 -11.58 -24.35 33.98
N LEU A 409 -11.70 -23.17 33.33
CA LEU A 409 -12.21 -21.94 33.98
C LEU A 409 -13.71 -21.70 33.78
N PHE A 410 -14.30 -22.20 32.70
CA PHE A 410 -15.72 -21.98 32.40
C PHE A 410 -16.59 -23.07 33.02
N VAL A 411 -17.68 -22.66 33.66
CA VAL A 411 -18.62 -23.58 34.31
C VAL A 411 -19.67 -24.04 33.29
N ASP A 412 -19.74 -25.34 33.04
CA ASP A 412 -20.79 -26.04 32.27
C ASP A 412 -21.13 -25.43 30.90
N GLY A 413 -20.13 -24.90 30.18
CA GLY A 413 -20.31 -24.35 28.83
C GLY A 413 -21.07 -23.02 28.76
N GLN A 414 -21.37 -22.39 29.91
CA GLN A 414 -21.96 -21.05 29.98
C GLN A 414 -20.86 -19.98 29.93
N ASN A 415 -21.18 -18.74 29.53
CA ASN A 415 -20.25 -17.59 29.56
C ASN A 415 -19.97 -17.12 31.01
N VAL A 416 -19.57 -18.03 31.89
CA VAL A 416 -19.32 -17.83 33.31
C VAL A 416 -17.97 -18.40 33.67
N ILE A 417 -17.08 -17.55 34.20
CA ILE A 417 -15.76 -17.96 34.70
C ILE A 417 -15.75 -18.00 36.22
N LYS A 418 -15.12 -19.04 36.78
CA LYS A 418 -14.87 -19.18 38.21
C LYS A 418 -13.47 -18.68 38.56
N LEU A 419 -13.36 -17.66 39.42
CA LEU A 419 -12.10 -17.22 40.02
C LEU A 419 -12.19 -17.41 41.55
N GLY A 420 -11.48 -18.40 42.07
CA GLY A 420 -11.65 -18.87 43.45
C GLY A 420 -13.07 -19.35 43.72
N ARG A 421 -13.76 -18.72 44.69
CA ARG A 421 -15.15 -19.04 45.04
C ARG A 421 -16.20 -18.26 44.23
N ASN A 422 -15.78 -17.25 43.47
CA ASN A 422 -16.68 -16.30 42.82
C ASN A 422 -16.90 -16.66 41.35
N HIS A 423 -18.11 -16.42 40.84
CA HIS A 423 -18.50 -16.67 39.46
C HIS A 423 -18.77 -15.34 38.75
N PHE A 424 -18.22 -15.16 37.55
CA PHE A 424 -18.29 -13.92 36.79
C PHE A 424 -18.87 -14.14 35.40
N SER A 425 -19.78 -13.27 34.97
CA SER A 425 -20.25 -13.27 33.58
C SER A 425 -19.15 -12.75 32.66
N VAL A 426 -18.90 -13.42 31.55
CA VAL A 426 -17.91 -13.03 30.54
C VAL A 426 -18.59 -12.28 29.41
N ASN A 427 -18.03 -11.13 29.01
CA ASN A 427 -18.45 -10.48 27.78
C ASN A 427 -17.73 -11.13 26.59
N VAL A 428 -18.48 -11.74 25.68
CA VAL A 428 -17.93 -12.38 24.47
C VAL A 428 -17.96 -11.46 23.25
N GLN A 429 -18.59 -10.29 23.35
CA GLN A 429 -18.61 -9.33 22.25
C GLN A 429 -17.22 -8.68 22.11
N PRO A 430 -16.57 -8.75 20.94
CA PRO A 430 -15.30 -8.10 20.74
C PRO A 430 -15.47 -6.57 20.76
N LEU A 431 -14.50 -5.87 21.35
CA LEU A 431 -14.40 -4.41 21.23
C LEU A 431 -14.18 -4.04 19.77
N ASP A 432 -15.15 -3.33 19.20
CA ASP A 432 -15.10 -2.75 17.87
C ASP A 432 -15.90 -1.44 17.81
N LEU A 433 -15.59 -0.63 16.81
CA LEU A 433 -16.27 0.61 16.51
C LEU A 433 -17.38 0.36 15.50
N THR A 434 -18.59 0.81 15.85
CA THR A 434 -19.76 0.77 14.99
C THR A 434 -20.41 2.15 14.94
N VAL A 435 -21.29 2.34 13.97
CA VAL A 435 -22.12 3.54 13.87
C VAL A 435 -23.56 3.13 14.14
N VAL A 436 -24.17 3.75 15.15
CA VAL A 436 -25.53 3.46 15.62
C VAL A 436 -26.39 4.72 15.53
N ALA A 437 -27.64 4.54 15.15
CA ALA A 437 -28.64 5.60 15.14
C ALA A 437 -29.27 5.70 16.53
N ARG A 438 -29.34 6.91 17.09
CA ARG A 438 -30.04 7.23 18.34
C ARG A 438 -30.69 8.59 18.21
N ASP A 439 -31.98 8.68 18.56
CA ASP A 439 -32.74 9.94 18.53
C ASP A 439 -32.65 10.68 17.17
N ASN A 440 -32.67 9.93 16.06
CA ASN A 440 -32.47 10.43 14.68
C ASN A 440 -31.13 11.13 14.41
N GLU A 441 -30.09 10.82 15.19
CA GLU A 441 -28.70 11.20 14.98
C GLU A 441 -27.81 9.96 14.93
N GLN A 442 -26.63 10.09 14.33
CA GLN A 442 -25.67 8.98 14.20
C GLN A 442 -24.52 9.17 15.19
N PHE A 443 -24.18 8.10 15.89
CA PHE A 443 -23.11 8.07 16.89
C PHE A 443 -22.10 6.99 16.56
N PHE A 444 -20.83 7.29 16.74
CA PHE A 444 -19.79 6.30 16.97
C PHE A 444 -20.05 5.60 18.29
N HIS A 445 -20.07 4.27 18.26
CA HIS A 445 -20.29 3.43 19.44
C HIS A 445 -19.24 2.33 19.54
N LEU A 446 -18.67 2.19 20.73
CA LEU A 446 -17.77 1.08 21.05
C LEU A 446 -18.57 -0.06 21.68
N THR A 447 -18.61 -1.19 20.98
CA THR A 447 -19.37 -2.37 21.39
C THR A 447 -18.96 -2.85 22.79
N GLY A 448 -19.97 -3.18 23.61
CA GLY A 448 -19.76 -3.64 24.98
C GLY A 448 -19.45 -2.54 26.01
N THR A 449 -19.49 -1.27 25.63
CA THR A 449 -19.28 -0.10 26.52
C THR A 449 -20.47 0.85 26.48
N ASN A 450 -20.46 1.91 27.28
CA ASN A 450 -21.43 3.01 27.19
C ASN A 450 -20.91 4.20 26.37
N PHE A 451 -19.88 3.99 25.54
CA PHE A 451 -19.30 5.04 24.72
C PHE A 451 -20.22 5.43 23.54
N PHE A 452 -20.57 6.71 23.45
CA PHE A 452 -21.27 7.29 22.31
C PHE A 452 -20.69 8.65 21.96
N GLU A 453 -20.16 8.82 20.75
CA GLU A 453 -19.67 10.10 20.25
C GLU A 453 -20.44 10.48 18.98
N LYS A 454 -21.08 11.65 18.99
CA LYS A 454 -21.87 12.12 17.84
C LYS A 454 -20.96 12.29 16.63
N ILE A 455 -21.44 11.88 15.45
CA ILE A 455 -20.71 12.10 14.20
C ILE A 455 -20.96 13.54 13.75
N GLU A 456 -20.03 14.43 14.05
CA GLU A 456 -20.06 15.83 13.60
C GLU A 456 -19.37 15.96 12.24
N ASN A 457 -20.16 15.84 11.17
CA ASN A 457 -19.68 16.03 9.80
C ASN A 457 -20.81 16.53 8.88
N GLU A 458 -20.69 17.75 8.36
CA GLU A 458 -21.73 18.40 7.55
C GLU A 458 -22.08 17.61 6.28
N ILE A 459 -21.08 17.00 5.65
CA ILE A 459 -21.25 16.22 4.42
C ILE A 459 -22.00 14.90 4.71
N PHE A 460 -21.77 14.30 5.88
CA PHE A 460 -22.48 13.12 6.34
C PHE A 460 -23.93 13.46 6.76
N GLU A 461 -24.14 14.58 7.44
CA GLU A 461 -25.47 15.08 7.83
C GLU A 461 -26.35 15.36 6.59
N ALA A 462 -25.77 15.82 5.49
CA ALA A 462 -26.48 16.00 4.22
C ALA A 462 -27.06 14.70 3.63
N THR A 463 -26.71 13.53 4.17
CA THR A 463 -27.24 12.21 3.76
C THR A 463 -28.33 11.66 4.68
N ARG A 464 -28.88 12.51 5.58
CA ARG A 464 -29.85 12.09 6.61
C ARG A 464 -31.06 11.33 6.10
N GLU A 465 -31.56 11.67 4.90
CA GLU A 465 -32.74 11.03 4.30
C GLU A 465 -32.58 9.51 4.10
N VAL A 466 -31.34 9.03 3.92
CA VAL A 466 -31.05 7.62 3.61
C VAL A 466 -30.45 6.85 4.79
N TRP A 467 -30.38 7.43 5.98
CA TRP A 467 -29.77 6.80 7.15
C TRP A 467 -30.49 5.54 7.65
N ASN A 468 -31.82 5.51 7.49
CA ASN A 468 -32.67 4.39 7.89
C ASN A 468 -32.90 3.40 6.73
N GLN A 469 -32.17 3.57 5.63
CA GLN A 469 -32.25 2.68 4.48
C GLN A 469 -31.23 1.54 4.65
N ASP A 470 -31.67 0.31 4.44
CA ASP A 470 -30.81 -0.88 4.61
C ASP A 470 -30.08 -1.28 3.32
N LEU A 471 -30.69 -1.02 2.15
CA LEU A 471 -30.21 -1.46 0.85
C LEU A 471 -30.31 -0.35 -0.18
N ILE A 472 -29.38 -0.30 -1.13
CA ILE A 472 -29.42 0.70 -2.22
C ILE A 472 -30.61 0.51 -3.17
N SER A 473 -31.16 -0.69 -3.25
CA SER A 473 -32.24 -1.10 -4.15
C SER A 473 -33.64 -1.05 -3.51
N GLU A 474 -33.74 -0.72 -2.21
CA GLU A 474 -35.00 -0.75 -1.47
C GLU A 474 -35.11 0.37 -0.45
N ASN A 475 -36.30 0.95 -0.35
CA ASN A 475 -36.71 1.79 0.77
C ASN A 475 -38.22 1.64 0.98
N ALA A 476 -38.82 2.39 1.91
CA ALA A 476 -40.26 2.28 2.22
C ALA A 476 -41.23 2.44 1.03
N THR A 477 -40.80 2.99 -0.11
CA THR A 477 -41.64 3.27 -1.30
C THR A 477 -41.14 2.61 -2.59
N VAL A 478 -39.97 1.97 -2.56
CA VAL A 478 -39.32 1.31 -3.70
C VAL A 478 -38.94 -0.10 -3.30
N TYR A 479 -39.54 -1.09 -3.93
CA TYR A 479 -39.23 -2.50 -3.74
C TYR A 479 -38.04 -2.93 -4.60
N ARG A 480 -37.20 -3.86 -4.10
CA ARG A 480 -36.03 -4.41 -4.83
C ARG A 480 -36.35 -4.85 -6.24
N ALA A 481 -37.48 -5.54 -6.44
CA ALA A 481 -37.85 -6.04 -7.76
C ALA A 481 -38.25 -4.92 -8.73
N GLU A 482 -38.84 -3.82 -8.23
CA GLU A 482 -39.11 -2.63 -9.05
C GLU A 482 -37.81 -2.02 -9.56
N TYR A 483 -36.85 -1.83 -8.65
CA TYR A 483 -35.55 -1.25 -9.00
C TYR A 483 -34.79 -2.14 -9.98
N LEU A 484 -34.75 -3.47 -9.75
CA LEU A 484 -34.12 -4.42 -10.65
C LEU A 484 -34.77 -4.40 -12.04
N ALA A 485 -36.10 -4.41 -12.11
CA ALA A 485 -36.85 -4.33 -13.37
C ALA A 485 -36.53 -3.03 -14.13
N PHE A 486 -36.47 -1.90 -13.43
CA PHE A 486 -36.15 -0.61 -14.01
C PHE A 486 -34.71 -0.54 -14.54
N VAL A 487 -33.72 -0.91 -13.74
CA VAL A 487 -32.31 -0.86 -14.15
C VAL A 487 -32.04 -1.81 -15.32
N PHE A 488 -32.69 -2.98 -15.32
CA PHE A 488 -32.61 -3.90 -16.45
C PHE A 488 -33.30 -3.34 -17.71
N PHE A 489 -34.48 -2.73 -17.55
CA PHE A 489 -35.19 -2.06 -18.65
C PHE A 489 -34.36 -0.93 -19.27
N GLU A 490 -33.78 -0.05 -18.45
CA GLU A 490 -32.91 1.03 -18.94
C GLU A 490 -31.64 0.46 -19.59
N ALA A 491 -31.03 -0.61 -19.05
CA ALA A 491 -29.87 -1.26 -19.67
C ALA A 491 -30.20 -1.86 -21.05
N LEU A 492 -31.39 -2.44 -21.22
CA LEU A 492 -31.87 -2.91 -22.52
C LEU A 492 -32.12 -1.75 -23.51
N ARG A 493 -32.51 -0.57 -23.00
CA ARG A 493 -32.82 0.62 -23.79
C ARG A 493 -31.58 1.44 -24.17
N SER A 494 -30.60 1.52 -23.27
CA SER A 494 -29.37 2.31 -23.43
C SER A 494 -28.27 1.58 -24.19
N ASN A 495 -28.45 0.27 -24.45
CA ASN A 495 -27.47 -0.50 -25.21
C ASN A 495 -27.33 0.09 -26.62
N GLN A 496 -26.10 0.17 -27.15
CA GLN A 496 -25.87 0.62 -28.53
C GLN A 496 -26.60 -0.27 -29.55
N ASP A 497 -26.97 -1.48 -29.14
CA ASP A 497 -27.89 -2.37 -29.83
C ASP A 497 -29.36 -2.07 -29.47
N ARG A 498 -30.03 -1.22 -30.27
CA ARG A 498 -31.49 -0.97 -30.17
C ARG A 498 -32.34 -2.23 -30.41
N GLY A 499 -31.76 -3.33 -30.89
CA GLY A 499 -32.40 -4.63 -31.01
C GLY A 499 -32.52 -5.39 -29.69
N ALA A 500 -31.84 -4.97 -28.62
CA ALA A 500 -31.80 -5.69 -27.35
C ALA A 500 -33.18 -5.82 -26.68
N LEU A 501 -33.98 -4.76 -26.69
CA LEU A 501 -35.30 -4.74 -26.06
C LEU A 501 -36.34 -5.59 -26.83
N PRO A 502 -36.47 -5.48 -28.17
CA PRO A 502 -37.24 -6.43 -28.98
C PRO A 502 -36.76 -7.87 -28.85
N ARG A 503 -35.44 -8.11 -28.92
CA ARG A 503 -34.84 -9.45 -28.77
C ARG A 503 -35.21 -10.07 -27.43
N PHE A 504 -35.09 -9.31 -26.34
CA PHE A 504 -35.46 -9.78 -25.01
C PHE A 504 -36.96 -10.10 -24.90
N ALA A 505 -37.82 -9.26 -25.51
CA ALA A 505 -39.26 -9.49 -25.53
C ALA A 505 -39.64 -10.79 -26.29
N ASP A 506 -38.88 -11.14 -27.33
CA ASP A 506 -39.08 -12.36 -28.13
C ASP A 506 -38.57 -13.64 -27.45
N LEU A 507 -37.71 -13.53 -26.42
CA LEU A 507 -37.21 -14.68 -25.67
C LEU A 507 -38.33 -15.40 -24.92
N LYS A 508 -38.17 -16.71 -24.73
CA LYS A 508 -39.08 -17.47 -23.86
C LYS A 508 -38.82 -17.12 -22.40
N ARG A 509 -39.86 -17.24 -21.55
CA ARG A 509 -39.78 -16.91 -20.12
C ARG A 509 -38.55 -17.52 -19.39
N PRO A 510 -38.14 -18.79 -19.62
CA PRO A 510 -36.95 -19.33 -18.97
C PRO A 510 -35.65 -18.61 -19.37
N GLU A 511 -35.54 -18.19 -20.63
CA GLU A 511 -34.38 -17.45 -21.16
C GLU A 511 -34.36 -16.02 -20.62
N GLN A 512 -35.52 -15.36 -20.57
CA GLN A 512 -35.67 -14.04 -19.93
C GLN A 512 -35.25 -14.06 -18.46
N LEU A 513 -35.66 -15.10 -17.73
CA LEU A 513 -35.27 -15.27 -16.33
C LEU A 513 -33.77 -15.53 -16.20
N ALA A 514 -33.18 -16.32 -17.10
CA ALA A 514 -31.74 -16.58 -17.09
C ALA A 514 -30.93 -15.29 -17.30
N GLU A 515 -31.34 -14.42 -18.25
CA GLU A 515 -30.69 -13.12 -18.45
C GLU A 515 -30.87 -12.20 -17.23
N MET A 516 -32.06 -12.15 -16.62
CA MET A 516 -32.32 -11.38 -15.39
C MET A 516 -31.46 -11.88 -14.21
N GLN A 517 -31.32 -13.21 -14.06
CA GLN A 517 -30.45 -13.82 -13.04
C GLN A 517 -28.98 -13.51 -13.29
N ALA A 518 -28.53 -13.58 -14.56
CA ALA A 518 -27.17 -13.20 -14.92
C ALA A 518 -26.89 -11.72 -14.64
N PHE A 519 -27.88 -10.85 -14.83
CA PHE A 519 -27.77 -9.43 -14.55
C PHE A 519 -27.76 -9.11 -13.05
N SER A 520 -28.58 -9.79 -12.25
CA SER A 520 -28.63 -9.57 -10.79
C SER A 520 -27.45 -10.19 -10.04
N ALA A 521 -26.85 -11.28 -10.54
CA ALA A 521 -25.75 -11.99 -9.90
C ALA A 521 -24.53 -11.13 -9.48
N PRO A 522 -23.97 -10.23 -10.32
CA PRO A 522 -22.85 -9.38 -9.92
C PRO A 522 -23.24 -8.27 -8.93
N ARG A 523 -24.55 -8.02 -8.71
CA ARG A 523 -25.10 -6.92 -7.90
C ARG A 523 -25.47 -7.36 -6.49
N TYR A 524 -24.58 -8.10 -5.83
CA TYR A 524 -24.85 -8.64 -4.49
C TYR A 524 -25.13 -7.55 -3.43
N GLN A 525 -24.62 -6.33 -3.61
CA GLN A 525 -24.85 -5.18 -2.72
C GLN A 525 -26.30 -4.68 -2.77
N GLU A 526 -27.06 -5.06 -3.80
CA GLU A 526 -28.48 -4.73 -3.98
C GLU A 526 -29.40 -5.78 -3.32
N GLY A 527 -28.86 -6.81 -2.66
CA GLY A 527 -29.64 -7.67 -1.75
C GLY A 527 -30.73 -8.53 -2.41
N TYR A 528 -30.55 -8.93 -3.67
CA TYR A 528 -31.51 -9.79 -4.38
C TYR A 528 -31.49 -11.24 -3.89
N ALA A 529 -32.67 -11.84 -3.81
CA ALA A 529 -32.89 -13.19 -3.33
C ALA A 529 -33.34 -14.00 -4.54
N LYS A 530 -32.51 -14.95 -4.96
CA LYS A 530 -32.76 -15.78 -6.13
C LYS A 530 -34.04 -16.60 -5.93
N GLY A 531 -34.91 -16.62 -6.93
CA GLY A 531 -36.22 -17.24 -6.89
C GLY A 531 -37.35 -16.35 -6.40
N VAL A 532 -37.05 -15.16 -5.83
CA VAL A 532 -38.05 -14.19 -5.37
C VAL A 532 -37.91 -12.91 -6.18
N HIS A 533 -36.83 -12.16 -5.96
CA HIS A 533 -36.65 -10.83 -6.53
C HIS A 533 -36.42 -10.85 -8.05
N ASP A 534 -35.73 -11.87 -8.57
CA ASP A 534 -35.51 -12.09 -10.00
C ASP A 534 -36.81 -12.46 -10.75
N GLN A 535 -37.66 -13.28 -10.13
CA GLN A 535 -38.97 -13.63 -10.68
C GLN A 535 -39.92 -12.44 -10.65
N ASP A 536 -40.00 -11.74 -9.53
CA ASP A 536 -40.84 -10.56 -9.37
C ASP A 536 -40.42 -9.45 -10.34
N ALA A 537 -39.11 -9.21 -10.48
CA ALA A 537 -38.59 -8.22 -11.41
C ALA A 537 -38.93 -8.59 -12.85
N LEU A 538 -38.85 -9.88 -13.21
CA LEU A 538 -39.28 -10.33 -14.53
C LEU A 538 -40.79 -10.15 -14.75
N HIS A 539 -41.62 -10.38 -13.74
CA HIS A 539 -43.06 -10.13 -13.81
C HIS A 539 -43.37 -8.66 -14.06
N ILE A 540 -42.77 -7.76 -13.28
CA ILE A 540 -42.90 -6.31 -13.43
C ILE A 540 -42.39 -5.87 -14.81
N LEU A 541 -41.21 -6.34 -15.22
CA LEU A 541 -40.61 -6.00 -16.50
C LEU A 541 -41.49 -6.43 -17.69
N ARG A 542 -42.11 -7.61 -17.65
CA ARG A 542 -43.01 -8.06 -18.72
C ARG A 542 -44.26 -7.19 -18.80
N GLY A 543 -44.83 -6.80 -17.66
CA GLY A 543 -45.91 -5.80 -17.60
C GLY A 543 -45.46 -4.46 -18.20
N LEU A 544 -44.27 -4.00 -17.81
CA LEU A 544 -43.69 -2.75 -18.29
C LEU A 544 -43.44 -2.76 -19.80
N LEU A 545 -42.91 -3.85 -20.36
CA LEU A 545 -42.68 -4.03 -21.80
C LEU A 545 -44.00 -4.09 -22.59
N ALA A 546 -45.01 -4.78 -22.05
CA ALA A 546 -46.34 -4.83 -22.65
C ALA A 546 -46.97 -3.43 -22.71
N LEU A 547 -46.89 -2.66 -21.63
CA LEU A 547 -47.35 -1.26 -21.61
C LEU A 547 -46.51 -0.41 -22.58
N HIS A 548 -45.19 -0.47 -22.51
CA HIS A 548 -44.28 0.32 -23.35
C HIS A 548 -44.59 0.18 -24.85
N THR A 549 -44.91 -1.03 -25.30
CA THR A 549 -45.23 -1.31 -26.71
C THR A 549 -46.62 -0.84 -27.13
N GLN A 550 -47.60 -0.86 -26.21
CA GLN A 550 -49.00 -0.51 -26.51
C GLN A 550 -49.31 0.98 -26.39
N ILE A 551 -48.71 1.65 -25.40
CA ILE A 551 -49.08 3.03 -25.02
C ILE A 551 -48.55 4.11 -25.97
N GLY A 552 -47.57 3.76 -26.81
CA GLY A 552 -47.01 4.68 -27.81
C GLY A 552 -46.47 5.96 -27.19
N LEU A 553 -47.06 7.11 -27.53
CA LEU A 553 -46.68 8.43 -27.02
C LEU A 553 -47.33 8.78 -25.67
N LEU A 554 -48.20 7.92 -25.13
CA LEU A 554 -48.67 8.06 -23.75
C LEU A 554 -47.60 7.73 -22.69
N ARG A 555 -46.40 7.29 -23.12
CA ARG A 555 -45.20 7.07 -22.28
C ARG A 555 -44.59 8.34 -21.69
N TYR A 556 -44.99 9.51 -22.18
CA TYR A 556 -44.65 10.82 -21.63
C TYR A 556 -45.73 11.23 -20.64
N LEU A 557 -45.45 12.09 -19.66
CA LEU A 557 -46.49 12.48 -18.69
C LEU A 557 -47.58 13.33 -19.36
N PRO A 558 -48.84 13.30 -18.86
CA PRO A 558 -49.90 14.18 -19.38
C PRO A 558 -49.52 15.67 -19.34
N ALA A 559 -48.76 16.09 -18.32
CA ALA A 559 -48.22 17.45 -18.22
C ALA A 559 -47.19 17.77 -19.31
N ASP A 560 -46.30 16.84 -19.68
CA ASP A 560 -45.32 17.02 -20.75
C ASP A 560 -46.03 17.21 -22.11
N ARG A 561 -47.05 16.38 -22.37
CA ARG A 561 -47.86 16.47 -23.59
C ARG A 561 -48.60 17.80 -23.67
N ALA A 562 -49.18 18.25 -22.56
CA ALA A 562 -49.84 19.54 -22.47
C ALA A 562 -48.88 20.71 -22.70
N CYS A 563 -47.71 20.69 -22.05
CA CYS A 563 -46.65 21.67 -22.19
C CYS A 563 -46.20 21.80 -23.65
N ALA A 564 -45.90 20.68 -24.29
CA ALA A 564 -45.49 20.62 -25.69
C ALA A 564 -46.55 21.20 -26.64
N ALA A 565 -47.81 20.78 -26.49
CA ALA A 565 -48.89 21.21 -27.38
C ALA A 565 -49.19 22.72 -27.27
N ILE A 566 -49.21 23.26 -26.04
CA ILE A 566 -49.48 24.68 -25.82
C ILE A 566 -48.33 25.56 -26.33
N CYS A 567 -47.09 25.13 -26.06
CA CYS A 567 -45.91 25.80 -26.60
C CYS A 567 -45.98 25.85 -28.13
N TRP A 568 -46.22 24.69 -28.74
CA TRP A 568 -46.26 24.55 -30.19
C TRP A 568 -47.35 25.39 -30.85
N ASP A 569 -48.57 25.39 -30.32
CA ASP A 569 -49.72 26.03 -30.97
C ASP A 569 -49.85 27.54 -30.67
N HIS A 570 -49.29 28.02 -29.54
CA HIS A 570 -49.57 29.37 -29.05
C HIS A 570 -48.37 30.19 -28.57
N PHE A 571 -47.20 29.59 -28.40
CA PHE A 571 -45.99 30.33 -28.01
C PHE A 571 -45.04 30.52 -29.19
N VAL A 572 -44.80 29.47 -29.97
CA VAL A 572 -43.90 29.53 -31.14
C VAL A 572 -44.51 30.42 -32.22
N ALA A 573 -43.74 31.40 -32.70
CA ALA A 573 -44.16 32.29 -33.78
C ALA A 573 -44.50 31.50 -35.06
N THR A 574 -45.57 31.89 -35.77
CA THR A 574 -46.12 31.13 -36.91
C THR A 574 -45.08 30.78 -37.97
N GLU A 575 -44.15 31.68 -38.28
CA GLU A 575 -43.08 31.44 -39.26
C GLU A 575 -42.09 30.35 -38.78
N GLN A 576 -41.69 30.40 -37.51
CA GLN A 576 -40.79 29.43 -36.90
C GLN A 576 -41.47 28.07 -36.72
N GLN A 577 -42.75 28.07 -36.34
CA GLN A 577 -43.57 26.86 -36.24
C GLN A 577 -43.67 26.14 -37.60
N GLN A 578 -43.90 26.87 -38.70
CA GLN A 578 -43.94 26.31 -40.05
C GLN A 578 -42.59 25.69 -40.44
N LEU A 579 -41.48 26.40 -40.20
CA LEU A 579 -40.14 25.90 -40.48
C LEU A 579 -39.84 24.61 -39.69
N LEU A 580 -40.11 24.60 -38.39
CA LEU A 580 -39.94 23.44 -37.53
C LEU A 580 -40.84 22.28 -37.97
N ASN A 581 -42.08 22.55 -38.37
CA ASN A 581 -43.00 21.52 -38.88
C ASN A 581 -42.42 20.85 -40.13
N HIS A 582 -41.92 21.63 -41.10
CA HIS A 582 -41.27 21.08 -42.28
C HIS A 582 -40.04 20.24 -41.94
N ARG A 583 -39.18 20.70 -41.01
CA ARG A 583 -38.03 19.92 -40.53
C ARG A 583 -38.48 18.60 -39.89
N LEU A 584 -39.42 18.64 -38.96
CA LEU A 584 -39.93 17.48 -38.23
C LEU A 584 -40.65 16.47 -39.13
N LYS A 585 -41.41 16.93 -40.13
CA LYS A 585 -42.00 16.05 -41.15
C LYS A 585 -40.96 15.42 -42.06
N GLY A 586 -39.95 16.19 -42.45
CA GLY A 586 -38.76 15.69 -43.16
C GLY A 586 -38.09 14.54 -42.40
N VAL A 587 -37.84 14.75 -41.11
CA VAL A 587 -37.30 13.73 -40.20
C VAL A 587 -38.23 12.51 -40.11
N GLY A 588 -39.54 12.70 -40.05
CA GLY A 588 -40.52 11.61 -40.08
C GLY A 588 -40.38 10.69 -41.30
N TYR A 589 -40.07 11.24 -42.48
CA TYR A 589 -39.78 10.41 -43.67
C TYR A 589 -38.48 9.63 -43.53
N VAL A 590 -37.44 10.26 -42.97
CA VAL A 590 -36.16 9.57 -42.72
C VAL A 590 -36.35 8.43 -41.72
N LEU A 591 -37.10 8.65 -40.63
CA LEU A 591 -37.38 7.64 -39.61
C LEU A 591 -38.23 6.46 -40.14
N LYS A 592 -39.01 6.64 -41.21
CA LYS A 592 -39.70 5.52 -41.88
C LYS A 592 -38.73 4.60 -42.62
N VAL A 593 -37.64 5.13 -43.16
CA VAL A 593 -36.62 4.38 -43.91
C VAL A 593 -35.52 3.86 -43.00
N PHE A 594 -35.12 4.69 -42.02
CA PHE A 594 -34.07 4.41 -41.04
C PHE A 594 -34.60 4.61 -39.62
N PRO A 595 -35.41 3.68 -39.08
CA PRO A 595 -36.02 3.82 -37.75
C PRO A 595 -35.03 3.96 -36.60
N ASN A 596 -33.77 3.56 -36.83
CA ASN A 596 -32.73 3.50 -35.82
C ASN A 596 -31.72 4.68 -35.86
N THR A 597 -31.91 5.67 -36.74
CA THR A 597 -30.99 6.82 -36.81
C THR A 597 -31.04 7.69 -35.55
N GLN A 598 -29.90 8.29 -35.18
CA GLN A 598 -29.73 9.15 -34.00
C GLN A 598 -29.29 10.58 -34.36
N GLU A 599 -29.27 10.94 -35.65
CA GLU A 599 -28.74 12.21 -36.14
C GLU A 599 -29.63 13.44 -35.85
N PHE A 600 -30.66 13.30 -35.02
CA PHE A 600 -31.64 14.35 -34.73
C PHE A 600 -31.58 14.87 -33.29
N GLY A 601 -30.53 14.51 -32.53
CA GLY A 601 -30.31 15.01 -31.17
C GLY A 601 -30.30 16.54 -31.10
N ASP A 602 -29.64 17.19 -32.05
CA ASP A 602 -29.58 18.66 -32.14
C ASP A 602 -30.97 19.29 -32.33
N LEU A 603 -31.84 18.65 -33.11
CA LEU A 603 -33.21 19.15 -33.31
C LEU A 603 -34.06 18.99 -32.03
N ILE A 604 -33.85 17.92 -31.27
CA ILE A 604 -34.52 17.74 -29.98
C ILE A 604 -34.00 18.79 -28.98
N ALA A 605 -32.70 19.09 -28.97
CA ALA A 605 -32.11 20.15 -28.15
C ALA A 605 -32.64 21.54 -28.52
N ASP A 606 -32.79 21.85 -29.82
CA ASP A 606 -33.43 23.08 -30.30
C ASP A 606 -34.85 23.22 -29.76
N LEU A 607 -35.65 22.15 -29.84
CA LEU A 607 -37.03 22.12 -29.30
C LEU A 607 -37.05 22.25 -27.78
N GLU A 608 -36.10 21.63 -27.09
CA GLU A 608 -35.98 21.72 -25.63
C GLU A 608 -35.70 23.16 -25.19
N ALA A 609 -34.80 23.87 -25.88
CA ALA A 609 -34.50 25.26 -25.58
C ALA A 609 -35.75 26.14 -25.74
N GLU A 610 -36.52 25.95 -26.82
CA GLU A 610 -37.75 26.69 -27.07
C GLU A 610 -38.82 26.42 -26.00
N ILE A 611 -39.04 25.15 -25.65
CA ILE A 611 -40.02 24.78 -24.62
C ILE A 611 -39.57 25.26 -23.24
N ARG A 612 -38.26 25.27 -22.96
CA ARG A 612 -37.70 25.79 -21.71
C ARG A 612 -37.92 27.30 -21.59
N ASN A 613 -37.76 28.04 -22.68
CA ASN A 613 -38.09 29.47 -22.72
C ASN A 613 -39.58 29.68 -22.45
N PHE A 614 -40.46 28.91 -23.11
CA PHE A 614 -41.90 28.93 -22.84
C PHE A 614 -42.23 28.66 -21.36
N CYS A 615 -41.63 27.63 -20.75
CA CYS A 615 -41.86 27.30 -19.34
C CYS A 615 -41.46 28.46 -18.42
N THR A 616 -40.34 29.12 -18.74
CA THR A 616 -39.78 30.22 -17.94
C THR A 616 -40.59 31.50 -18.07
N GLU A 617 -41.03 31.85 -19.29
CA GLU A 617 -41.79 33.08 -19.56
C GLU A 617 -43.26 32.96 -19.13
N SER A 618 -43.90 31.82 -19.39
CA SER A 618 -45.33 31.64 -19.08
C SER A 618 -45.60 31.29 -17.62
N GLY A 619 -44.65 30.65 -16.93
CA GLY A 619 -44.87 30.08 -15.60
C GLY A 619 -45.92 28.96 -15.53
N LEU A 620 -46.45 28.50 -16.66
CA LEU A 620 -47.50 27.48 -16.71
C LEU A 620 -46.98 26.10 -16.30
N PHE A 621 -45.74 25.77 -16.64
CA PHE A 621 -45.13 24.48 -16.35
C PHE A 621 -43.71 24.67 -15.79
N PRO A 622 -43.27 23.82 -14.84
CA PRO A 622 -41.87 23.79 -14.41
C PRO A 622 -40.92 23.50 -15.58
N ALA A 623 -39.75 24.16 -15.59
CA ALA A 623 -38.72 23.95 -16.61
C ALA A 623 -38.20 22.50 -16.71
N SER A 624 -38.41 21.67 -15.67
CA SER A 624 -38.08 20.24 -15.67
C SER A 624 -38.87 19.43 -16.72
N HIS A 625 -40.00 19.93 -17.20
CA HIS A 625 -40.79 19.28 -18.25
C HIS A 625 -40.21 19.47 -19.66
N ALA A 626 -39.32 20.45 -19.86
CA ALA A 626 -38.90 20.85 -21.20
C ALA A 626 -38.26 19.71 -22.03
N ALA A 627 -37.39 18.90 -21.43
CA ALA A 627 -36.72 17.81 -22.13
C ALA A 627 -37.70 16.71 -22.61
N ALA A 628 -38.57 16.23 -21.70
CA ALA A 628 -39.57 15.22 -22.03
C ALA A 628 -40.63 15.74 -23.01
N ALA A 629 -41.04 17.01 -22.85
CA ALA A 629 -41.96 17.68 -23.76
C ALA A 629 -41.36 17.86 -25.17
N ALA A 630 -40.07 18.16 -25.29
CA ALA A 630 -39.38 18.29 -26.58
C ALA A 630 -39.27 16.96 -27.31
N GLU A 631 -38.87 15.89 -26.61
CA GLU A 631 -38.80 14.55 -27.17
C GLU A 631 -40.19 14.05 -27.60
N TYR A 632 -41.22 14.31 -26.79
CA TYR A 632 -42.61 14.05 -27.15
C TYR A 632 -43.02 14.82 -28.41
N LEU A 633 -42.79 16.13 -28.45
CA LEU A 633 -43.18 17.00 -29.57
C LEU A 633 -42.51 16.56 -30.87
N PHE A 634 -41.22 16.23 -30.80
CA PHE A 634 -40.48 15.65 -31.92
C PHE A 634 -41.20 14.43 -32.48
N HIS A 635 -41.50 13.44 -31.63
CA HIS A 635 -42.15 12.22 -32.07
C HIS A 635 -43.61 12.41 -32.53
N GLU A 636 -44.36 13.30 -31.88
CA GLU A 636 -45.76 13.57 -32.22
C GLU A 636 -45.87 14.20 -33.62
N ILE A 637 -45.11 15.27 -33.87
CA ILE A 637 -45.16 16.00 -35.16
C ILE A 637 -44.54 15.18 -36.29
N SER A 638 -43.45 14.45 -36.04
CA SER A 638 -42.86 13.56 -37.04
C SER A 638 -43.78 12.41 -37.46
N ALA A 639 -44.68 11.95 -36.58
CA ALA A 639 -45.57 10.82 -36.84
C ALA A 639 -46.97 11.22 -37.34
N GLY A 640 -47.49 12.41 -37.01
CA GLY A 640 -48.86 12.81 -37.35
C GLY A 640 -49.14 14.31 -37.22
N ASP A 641 -50.37 14.72 -37.55
CA ASP A 641 -50.81 16.14 -37.53
C ASP A 641 -51.75 16.47 -36.36
N LYS A 642 -52.11 15.47 -35.55
CA LYS A 642 -52.98 15.64 -34.39
C LYS A 642 -52.31 15.06 -33.16
N PHE A 643 -52.17 15.88 -32.13
CA PHE A 643 -51.67 15.47 -30.82
C PHE A 643 -52.47 14.30 -30.25
N VAL A 644 -51.77 13.34 -29.64
CA VAL A 644 -52.39 12.25 -28.90
C VAL A 644 -52.98 12.77 -27.59
N ALA A 645 -54.09 12.16 -27.16
CA ALA A 645 -54.65 12.40 -25.85
C ALA A 645 -55.06 11.08 -25.18
N SER A 646 -54.92 11.03 -23.86
CA SER A 646 -55.33 9.87 -23.07
C SER A 646 -56.87 9.72 -22.99
N PRO A 647 -57.38 8.48 -22.96
CA PRO A 647 -58.80 8.21 -22.67
C PRO A 647 -59.28 8.83 -21.36
N GLU A 648 -58.43 8.81 -20.33
CA GLU A 648 -58.70 9.29 -18.98
C GLU A 648 -58.91 10.82 -18.98
N ALA A 649 -58.00 11.58 -19.60
CA ALA A 649 -58.17 13.04 -19.75
C ALA A 649 -59.42 13.39 -20.58
N ALA A 650 -59.72 12.60 -21.61
CA ALA A 650 -60.95 12.76 -22.39
C ALA A 650 -62.22 12.42 -21.60
N GLY A 651 -62.14 11.49 -20.66
CA GLY A 651 -63.18 11.19 -19.67
C GLY A 651 -63.43 12.38 -18.76
N ILE A 652 -62.38 12.90 -18.11
CA ILE A 652 -62.45 14.07 -17.23
C ILE A 652 -63.04 15.28 -17.96
N ALA A 653 -62.60 15.55 -19.20
CA ALA A 653 -63.14 16.66 -19.99
C ALA A 653 -64.64 16.52 -20.31
N ARG A 654 -65.12 15.29 -20.56
CA ARG A 654 -66.55 14.99 -20.80
C ARG A 654 -67.36 15.12 -19.52
N GLU A 655 -66.88 14.56 -18.41
CA GLU A 655 -67.53 14.63 -17.11
C GLU A 655 -67.60 16.07 -16.58
N PHE A 656 -66.53 16.84 -16.75
CA PHE A 656 -66.50 18.26 -16.41
C PHE A 656 -67.57 19.05 -17.17
N LYS A 657 -67.69 18.85 -18.50
CA LYS A 657 -68.76 19.48 -19.30
C LYS A 657 -70.16 19.05 -18.81
N ALA A 658 -70.35 17.78 -18.49
CA ALA A 658 -71.62 17.28 -17.94
C ALA A 658 -71.93 17.90 -16.56
N PHE A 659 -70.92 18.06 -15.71
CA PHE A 659 -71.02 18.71 -14.41
C PHE A 659 -71.44 20.19 -14.54
N LEU A 660 -70.82 20.94 -15.44
CA LEU A 660 -71.22 22.32 -15.74
C LEU A 660 -72.66 22.39 -16.24
N GLY A 661 -73.10 21.41 -17.03
CA GLY A 661 -74.49 21.25 -17.47
C GLY A 661 -75.45 21.07 -16.30
N LYS A 662 -75.16 20.12 -15.39
CA LYS A 662 -75.96 19.87 -14.17
C LYS A 662 -76.04 21.09 -13.24
N LYS A 663 -74.99 21.91 -13.19
CA LYS A 663 -74.93 23.15 -12.39
C LYS A 663 -75.47 24.39 -13.11
N ALA A 664 -75.93 24.26 -14.36
CA ALA A 664 -76.35 25.38 -15.23
C ALA A 664 -75.28 26.48 -15.43
N MET A 665 -73.99 26.12 -15.35
CA MET A 665 -72.85 27.05 -15.44
C MET A 665 -72.19 27.11 -16.81
N VAL A 666 -72.68 26.34 -17.80
CA VAL A 666 -72.06 26.24 -19.15
C VAL A 666 -71.89 27.61 -19.82
N LYS A 667 -72.90 28.48 -19.75
CA LYS A 667 -72.85 29.82 -20.37
C LYS A 667 -71.85 30.74 -19.66
N THR A 668 -71.83 30.72 -18.33
CA THR A 668 -70.89 31.51 -17.52
C THR A 668 -69.45 31.08 -17.76
N PHE A 669 -69.21 29.77 -17.83
CA PHE A 669 -67.92 29.19 -18.18
C PHE A 669 -67.46 29.66 -19.57
N ALA A 670 -68.29 29.50 -20.61
CA ALA A 670 -67.95 29.96 -21.96
C ALA A 670 -67.65 31.47 -22.03
N GLN A 671 -68.45 32.30 -21.34
CA GLN A 671 -68.21 33.75 -21.26
C GLN A 671 -66.90 34.10 -20.55
N SER A 672 -66.52 33.35 -19.50
CA SER A 672 -65.25 33.58 -18.80
C SER A 672 -64.04 33.32 -19.69
N LEU A 673 -64.10 32.30 -20.55
CA LEU A 673 -63.03 31.99 -21.51
C LEU A 673 -63.01 32.98 -22.69
N GLN A 674 -64.17 33.42 -23.17
CA GLN A 674 -64.26 34.37 -24.28
C GLN A 674 -63.63 35.73 -23.94
N ARG A 675 -63.67 36.15 -22.67
CA ARG A 675 -63.00 37.39 -22.23
C ARG A 675 -61.48 37.33 -22.32
N LEU A 676 -60.91 36.13 -22.43
CA LEU A 676 -59.48 35.87 -22.52
C LEU A 676 -59.06 35.36 -23.91
N GLU A 677 -59.87 35.60 -24.95
CA GLU A 677 -59.60 35.07 -26.30
C GLU A 677 -58.26 35.53 -26.89
N ASN A 678 -57.81 36.74 -26.53
CA ASN A 678 -56.55 37.32 -26.99
C ASN A 678 -55.33 36.97 -26.11
N ASP A 679 -55.53 36.22 -25.02
CA ASP A 679 -54.46 35.77 -24.11
C ASP A 679 -54.57 34.26 -23.89
N ALA A 680 -53.91 33.51 -24.78
CA ALA A 680 -53.93 32.06 -24.80
C ALA A 680 -53.42 31.44 -23.48
N MET A 681 -52.42 32.05 -22.85
CA MET A 681 -51.77 31.51 -21.65
C MET A 681 -52.69 31.64 -20.43
N THR A 682 -53.23 32.84 -20.20
CA THR A 682 -54.20 33.07 -19.12
C THR A 682 -55.48 32.27 -19.34
N ARG A 683 -55.91 32.10 -20.61
CA ARG A 683 -57.08 31.27 -20.95
C ARG A 683 -56.85 29.80 -20.62
N TYR A 684 -55.68 29.25 -20.92
CA TYR A 684 -55.33 27.88 -20.55
C TYR A 684 -55.21 27.72 -19.03
N GLU A 685 -54.57 28.66 -18.34
CA GLU A 685 -54.46 28.63 -16.88
C GLU A 685 -55.84 28.61 -16.20
N LEU A 686 -56.77 29.44 -16.69
CA LEU A 686 -58.14 29.44 -16.19
C LEU A 686 -58.83 28.08 -16.41
N LEU A 687 -58.66 27.45 -17.58
CA LEU A 687 -59.17 26.10 -17.82
C LEU A 687 -58.58 25.08 -16.85
N ARG A 688 -57.26 25.13 -16.63
CA ARG A 688 -56.59 24.25 -15.67
C ARG A 688 -57.14 24.44 -14.27
N ASN A 689 -57.41 25.68 -13.85
CA ASN A 689 -58.00 25.99 -12.54
C ASN A 689 -59.43 25.42 -12.41
N TRP A 690 -60.26 25.56 -13.46
CA TRP A 690 -61.60 24.97 -13.49
C TRP A 690 -61.58 23.44 -13.40
N VAL A 691 -60.71 22.79 -14.19
CA VAL A 691 -60.57 21.33 -14.19
C VAL A 691 -60.00 20.86 -12.86
N SER A 692 -58.98 21.54 -12.33
CA SER A 692 -58.40 21.22 -11.02
C SER A 692 -59.43 21.30 -9.91
N ALA A 693 -60.24 22.37 -9.85
CA ALA A 693 -61.31 22.51 -8.87
C ALA A 693 -62.40 21.42 -9.00
N PHE A 694 -62.68 20.96 -10.21
CA PHE A 694 -63.59 19.85 -10.46
C PHE A 694 -63.00 18.51 -9.98
N VAL A 695 -61.74 18.23 -10.32
CA VAL A 695 -61.05 16.98 -9.96
C VAL A 695 -60.84 16.86 -8.45
N HIS A 696 -60.54 17.96 -7.73
CA HIS A 696 -60.50 17.97 -6.27
C HIS A 696 -61.84 17.60 -5.62
N GLY A 697 -62.96 17.75 -6.33
CA GLY A 697 -64.28 17.34 -5.89
C GLY A 697 -64.62 15.87 -6.22
N LEU A 698 -63.75 15.15 -6.93
CA LEU A 698 -63.89 13.72 -7.22
C LEU A 698 -63.08 12.90 -6.20
N GLU A 699 -63.61 11.76 -5.77
CA GLU A 699 -62.85 10.81 -4.94
C GLU A 699 -61.88 10.01 -5.84
N GLY A 700 -60.57 10.22 -5.68
CA GLY A 700 -59.52 9.42 -6.34
C GLY A 700 -58.27 10.23 -6.75
N ASP A 701 -57.08 9.79 -6.32
CA ASP A 701 -55.82 10.50 -6.57
C ASP A 701 -55.40 10.50 -8.04
N SER A 702 -55.66 9.43 -8.81
CA SER A 702 -55.18 9.27 -10.18
C SER A 702 -55.75 10.27 -11.20
N ALA A 703 -56.90 10.89 -10.90
CA ALA A 703 -57.47 11.91 -11.79
C ALA A 703 -56.65 13.21 -11.82
N HIS A 704 -55.81 13.46 -10.80
CA HIS A 704 -55.00 14.67 -10.70
C HIS A 704 -53.91 14.74 -11.78
N ASP A 705 -53.32 13.60 -12.14
CA ASP A 705 -52.23 13.53 -13.12
C ASP A 705 -52.68 13.97 -14.53
N TYR A 706 -53.98 13.88 -14.82
CA TYR A 706 -54.56 14.20 -16.13
C TYR A 706 -55.14 15.61 -16.21
N ILE A 707 -55.06 16.44 -15.16
CA ILE A 707 -55.64 17.80 -15.13
C ILE A 707 -55.12 18.66 -16.29
N SER A 708 -53.80 18.68 -16.52
CA SER A 708 -53.18 19.49 -17.58
C SER A 708 -53.63 19.05 -18.98
N GLU A 709 -53.71 17.74 -19.22
CA GLU A 709 -54.14 17.22 -20.51
C GLU A 709 -55.65 17.39 -20.74
N ALA A 710 -56.47 17.25 -19.69
CA ALA A 710 -57.90 17.52 -19.76
C ALA A 710 -58.18 19.01 -20.04
N ALA A 711 -57.40 19.91 -19.43
CA ALA A 711 -57.44 21.34 -19.74
C ALA A 711 -57.03 21.61 -21.21
N LEU A 712 -55.99 20.93 -21.72
CA LEU A 712 -55.58 21.02 -23.13
C LEU A 712 -56.72 20.58 -24.06
N LEU A 713 -57.38 19.47 -23.77
CA LEU A 713 -58.52 18.96 -24.57
C LEU A 713 -59.66 19.97 -24.63
N LEU A 714 -59.98 20.63 -23.52
CA LEU A 714 -60.99 21.69 -23.49
C LEU A 714 -60.53 22.93 -24.25
N PHE A 715 -59.26 23.28 -24.13
CA PHE A 715 -58.64 24.42 -24.79
C PHE A 715 -58.63 24.29 -26.33
N GLN A 716 -58.43 23.07 -26.84
CA GLN A 716 -58.48 22.72 -28.26
C GLN A 716 -59.91 22.59 -28.83
N GLY A 717 -60.94 22.80 -28.00
CA GLY A 717 -62.35 22.73 -28.42
C GLY A 717 -63.03 21.38 -28.19
N GLY A 718 -62.34 20.39 -27.61
CA GLY A 718 -62.89 19.12 -27.13
C GLY A 718 -62.15 17.88 -27.64
N PRO A 719 -62.53 16.68 -27.13
CA PRO A 719 -61.82 15.42 -27.42
C PRO A 719 -61.76 15.05 -28.90
N GLU A 720 -62.77 15.45 -29.68
CA GLU A 720 -62.89 15.19 -31.13
C GLU A 720 -61.74 15.81 -31.96
N LYS A 721 -61.04 16.81 -31.40
CA LYS A 721 -59.98 17.57 -32.08
C LYS A 721 -58.60 16.91 -31.95
N MET A 722 -58.43 16.01 -30.99
CA MET A 722 -57.19 15.28 -30.73
C MET A 722 -57.32 13.81 -31.11
N ARG A 723 -56.21 13.10 -31.23
CA ARG A 723 -56.18 11.66 -31.49
C ARG A 723 -56.27 10.91 -30.14
N LEU A 724 -57.43 10.36 -29.83
CA LEU A 724 -57.59 9.54 -28.63
C LEU A 724 -56.82 8.22 -28.78
N ALA A 725 -55.95 7.93 -27.82
CA ALA A 725 -55.30 6.64 -27.72
C ALA A 725 -56.29 5.54 -27.32
N THR A 726 -55.96 4.28 -27.62
CA THR A 726 -56.80 3.10 -27.31
C THR A 726 -56.24 2.23 -26.18
N ALA A 727 -55.00 2.46 -25.77
CA ALA A 727 -54.31 1.72 -24.72
C ALA A 727 -54.33 2.49 -23.39
N SER A 728 -54.40 1.75 -22.27
CA SER A 728 -54.22 2.31 -20.93
C SER A 728 -52.75 2.27 -20.53
N VAL A 729 -52.32 3.24 -19.72
CA VAL A 729 -50.96 3.30 -19.14
C VAL A 729 -50.82 2.45 -17.87
N VAL A 730 -51.90 1.80 -17.45
CA VAL A 730 -52.01 1.03 -16.22
C VAL A 730 -52.15 -0.45 -16.52
N GLY A 731 -51.46 -1.28 -15.75
CA GLY A 731 -51.60 -2.74 -15.74
C GLY A 731 -51.52 -3.31 -14.32
N GLU A 732 -52.11 -4.48 -14.11
CA GLU A 732 -52.01 -5.23 -12.85
C GLU A 732 -51.02 -6.38 -13.01
N VAL A 733 -50.07 -6.48 -12.09
CA VAL A 733 -49.13 -7.59 -11.99
C VAL A 733 -49.53 -8.41 -10.76
N GLU A 734 -49.93 -9.65 -10.98
CA GLU A 734 -50.38 -10.54 -9.91
C GLU A 734 -49.29 -11.50 -9.43
N ALA A 735 -49.47 -12.01 -8.21
CA ALA A 735 -48.71 -13.12 -7.64
C ALA A 735 -47.19 -12.87 -7.50
N LEU A 736 -46.80 -11.64 -7.13
CA LEU A 736 -45.43 -11.36 -6.70
C LEU A 736 -45.14 -12.03 -5.35
N ALA A 737 -43.95 -12.60 -5.21
CA ALA A 737 -43.54 -13.40 -4.06
C ALA A 737 -42.90 -12.59 -2.92
N GLY A 738 -42.50 -11.35 -3.21
CA GLY A 738 -41.89 -10.42 -2.26
C GLY A 738 -42.72 -10.05 -1.05
N ASP A 739 -42.03 -9.47 -0.07
CA ASP A 739 -42.64 -8.84 1.11
C ASP A 739 -42.22 -7.36 1.15
N HIS A 740 -43.14 -6.47 0.73
CA HIS A 740 -42.89 -5.02 0.69
C HIS A 740 -44.20 -4.24 0.78
N SER A 741 -44.16 -3.03 1.35
CA SER A 741 -45.33 -2.15 1.58
C SER A 741 -46.09 -1.74 0.32
N VAL A 742 -45.41 -1.72 -0.84
CA VAL A 742 -46.00 -1.39 -2.14
C VAL A 742 -46.81 -2.53 -2.74
N LEU A 743 -46.68 -3.74 -2.20
CA LEU A 743 -47.41 -4.92 -2.65
C LEU A 743 -48.77 -4.99 -1.92
N GLY A 744 -49.83 -5.11 -2.71
CA GLY A 744 -51.18 -5.34 -2.21
C GLY A 744 -51.37 -6.78 -1.70
N LYS A 745 -52.61 -7.09 -1.28
CA LYS A 745 -52.97 -8.43 -0.80
C LYS A 745 -52.66 -9.49 -1.87
N LYS A 746 -52.05 -10.60 -1.45
CA LYS A 746 -51.62 -11.72 -2.32
C LYS A 746 -50.58 -11.32 -3.39
N GLY A 747 -49.76 -10.29 -3.15
CA GLY A 747 -48.71 -9.88 -4.07
C GLY A 747 -49.24 -9.20 -5.33
N ALA A 748 -50.41 -8.57 -5.26
CA ALA A 748 -50.94 -7.74 -6.34
C ALA A 748 -50.16 -6.42 -6.41
N TYR A 749 -49.76 -6.01 -7.61
CA TYR A 749 -48.97 -4.81 -7.82
C TYR A 749 -49.54 -3.99 -8.98
N HIS A 750 -49.90 -2.76 -8.65
CA HIS A 750 -50.45 -1.79 -9.58
C HIS A 750 -49.32 -1.10 -10.34
N LEU A 751 -49.15 -1.45 -11.61
CA LEU A 751 -48.13 -0.90 -12.48
C LEU A 751 -48.73 0.22 -13.35
N ASP A 752 -48.55 1.46 -12.93
CA ASP A 752 -48.70 2.62 -13.82
C ASP A 752 -47.34 2.92 -14.46
N TYR A 753 -47.27 2.87 -15.80
CA TYR A 753 -46.03 3.06 -16.55
C TYR A 753 -45.36 4.41 -16.23
N ASN A 754 -46.13 5.50 -16.24
CA ASN A 754 -45.60 6.84 -16.09
C ASN A 754 -45.14 7.08 -14.65
N HIS A 755 -45.95 6.66 -13.68
CA HIS A 755 -45.60 6.73 -12.26
C HIS A 755 -44.36 5.89 -11.95
N PHE A 756 -44.30 4.65 -12.46
CA PHE A 756 -43.16 3.76 -12.29
C PHE A 756 -41.87 4.39 -12.83
N MET A 757 -41.88 4.86 -14.09
CA MET A 757 -40.70 5.45 -14.72
C MET A 757 -40.25 6.72 -14.01
N TYR A 758 -41.19 7.59 -13.60
CA TYR A 758 -40.88 8.80 -12.84
C TYR A 758 -40.29 8.47 -11.47
N LYS A 759 -40.95 7.58 -10.70
CA LYS A 759 -40.52 7.14 -9.38
C LYS A 759 -39.12 6.53 -9.42
N MET A 760 -38.88 5.62 -10.36
CA MET A 760 -37.61 4.90 -10.47
C MET A 760 -36.46 5.77 -10.98
N ARG A 761 -36.70 6.67 -11.95
CA ARG A 761 -35.67 7.63 -12.40
C ARG A 761 -35.24 8.56 -11.27
N ARG A 762 -36.22 9.16 -10.58
CA ARG A 762 -35.93 10.02 -9.43
C ARG A 762 -35.15 9.25 -8.36
N TYR A 763 -35.57 8.03 -8.04
CA TYR A 763 -34.86 7.17 -7.10
C TYR A 763 -33.40 6.90 -7.53
N ALA A 764 -33.18 6.57 -8.81
CA ALA A 764 -31.87 6.31 -9.38
C ALA A 764 -30.97 7.56 -9.46
N GLU A 765 -31.54 8.75 -9.66
CA GLU A 765 -30.80 10.00 -9.80
C GLU A 765 -30.52 10.70 -8.46
N THR A 766 -31.39 10.52 -7.45
CA THR A 766 -31.25 11.21 -6.16
C THR A 766 -30.87 10.27 -5.02
N VAL A 767 -31.64 9.20 -4.81
CA VAL A 767 -31.50 8.33 -3.62
C VAL A 767 -30.29 7.40 -3.76
N VAL A 768 -30.11 6.78 -4.91
CA VAL A 768 -29.01 5.82 -5.16
C VAL A 768 -27.62 6.47 -5.00
N PRO A 769 -27.34 7.67 -5.58
CA PRO A 769 -26.08 8.37 -5.35
C PRO A 769 -25.93 8.82 -3.89
N MET A 770 -27.01 9.28 -3.26
CA MET A 770 -26.98 9.71 -1.85
C MET A 770 -26.66 8.54 -0.91
N TYR A 771 -27.27 7.37 -1.12
CA TYR A 771 -27.01 6.14 -0.35
C TYR A 771 -25.58 5.62 -0.57
N SER A 772 -25.09 5.66 -1.80
CA SER A 772 -23.70 5.30 -2.12
C SER A 772 -22.72 6.23 -1.39
N ARG A 773 -23.00 7.54 -1.40
CA ARG A 773 -22.21 8.54 -0.68
C ARG A 773 -22.27 8.31 0.84
N TYR A 774 -23.45 8.08 1.40
CA TYR A 774 -23.63 7.74 2.82
C TYR A 774 -22.79 6.52 3.22
N THR A 775 -22.86 5.43 2.45
CA THR A 775 -22.14 4.19 2.73
C THR A 775 -20.63 4.38 2.70
N SER A 776 -20.12 5.13 1.71
CA SER A 776 -18.69 5.47 1.63
C SER A 776 -18.26 6.33 2.83
N LEU A 777 -18.98 7.41 3.11
CA LEU A 777 -18.67 8.32 4.22
C LEU A 777 -18.72 7.60 5.57
N LYS A 778 -19.74 6.76 5.81
CA LYS A 778 -19.86 5.95 7.03
C LYS A 778 -18.62 5.07 7.21
N LYS A 779 -18.17 4.42 6.15
CA LYS A 779 -16.97 3.57 6.16
C LYS A 779 -15.70 4.38 6.45
N ASP A 780 -15.52 5.50 5.76
CA ASP A 780 -14.32 6.34 5.86
C ASP A 780 -14.23 7.00 7.25
N LEU A 781 -15.34 7.55 7.74
CA LEU A 781 -15.44 8.14 9.08
C LEU A 781 -15.19 7.11 10.17
N THR A 782 -15.78 5.91 10.06
CA THR A 782 -15.53 4.81 11.01
C THR A 782 -14.06 4.39 10.98
N ALA A 783 -13.44 4.30 9.80
CA ALA A 783 -12.03 3.93 9.69
C ALA A 783 -11.10 4.99 10.31
N ALA A 784 -11.33 6.26 10.00
CA ALA A 784 -10.58 7.39 10.56
C ALA A 784 -10.70 7.45 12.09
N TYR A 785 -11.93 7.29 12.60
CA TYR A 785 -12.18 7.33 14.04
C TYR A 785 -11.62 6.10 14.77
N ARG A 786 -11.69 4.90 14.17
CA ARG A 786 -11.02 3.69 14.69
C ARG A 786 -9.51 3.89 14.80
N GLN A 787 -8.89 4.56 13.83
CA GLN A 787 -7.46 4.88 13.86
C GLN A 787 -7.13 5.92 14.94
N LYS A 788 -7.96 6.97 15.09
CA LYS A 788 -7.84 7.98 16.16
C LYS A 788 -7.82 7.33 17.54
N LEU A 789 -8.74 6.40 17.81
CA LEU A 789 -8.84 5.72 19.10
C LEU A 789 -7.78 4.63 19.34
N ARG A 790 -7.09 4.16 18.29
CA ARG A 790 -6.11 3.06 18.38
C ARG A 790 -6.65 1.82 19.13
N LEU A 791 -7.89 1.40 18.84
CA LEU A 791 -8.60 0.34 19.59
C LEU A 791 -7.82 -0.97 19.77
N ASN A 792 -6.94 -1.31 18.82
CA ASN A 792 -6.09 -2.51 18.89
C ASN A 792 -5.08 -2.50 20.06
N SER A 793 -4.84 -1.33 20.67
CA SER A 793 -3.99 -1.17 21.86
C SER A 793 -4.72 -1.47 23.17
N PHE A 794 -6.06 -1.57 23.16
CA PHE A 794 -6.87 -1.84 24.36
C PHE A 794 -7.35 -3.29 24.45
N LYS A 795 -7.09 -4.10 23.40
CA LYS A 795 -7.37 -5.54 23.41
C LYS A 795 -6.27 -6.23 24.22
N PRO A 796 -6.61 -6.95 25.31
CA PRO A 796 -5.62 -7.63 26.13
C PRO A 796 -4.93 -8.73 25.32
N ARG A 797 -3.60 -8.74 25.34
CA ARG A 797 -2.74 -9.71 24.63
C ARG A 797 -2.02 -10.57 25.66
N VAL A 798 -2.57 -11.75 25.92
CA VAL A 798 -1.87 -12.75 26.73
C VAL A 798 -0.62 -13.20 25.98
N LEU A 799 0.55 -13.10 26.61
CA LEU A 799 1.81 -13.56 26.04
C LEU A 799 1.74 -15.07 25.75
N SER A 800 2.27 -15.49 24.60
CA SER A 800 2.39 -16.91 24.24
C SER A 800 3.35 -17.67 25.16
N SER A 801 4.13 -17.00 26.00
CA SER A 801 4.95 -17.60 27.06
C SER A 801 4.23 -17.70 28.41
N PHE A 802 3.04 -17.12 28.57
CA PHE A 802 2.33 -17.16 29.84
C PHE A 802 1.80 -18.58 30.11
N VAL A 803 2.18 -19.12 31.27
CA VAL A 803 1.72 -20.41 31.78
C VAL A 803 0.88 -20.17 33.02
N ARG A 804 -0.39 -20.56 32.98
CA ARG A 804 -1.24 -20.65 34.17
C ARG A 804 -0.75 -21.83 35.02
N ASN A 805 -0.15 -21.50 36.15
CA ASN A 805 0.49 -22.44 37.06
C ASN A 805 -0.32 -22.58 38.36
N LYS A 806 0.01 -23.55 39.21
CA LYS A 806 -0.77 -23.80 40.43
C LYS A 806 -0.74 -22.63 41.42
N LEU A 807 0.33 -21.84 41.45
CA LEU A 807 0.40 -20.63 42.27
C LEU A 807 -0.68 -19.62 41.85
N ILE A 808 -0.86 -19.43 40.54
CA ILE A 808 -1.91 -18.55 40.03
C ILE A 808 -3.28 -19.09 40.45
N ASP A 809 -3.53 -20.38 40.30
CA ASP A 809 -4.85 -20.98 40.53
C ASP A 809 -5.27 -21.04 41.99
N GLU A 810 -4.36 -21.48 42.86
CA GLU A 810 -4.68 -21.76 44.26
C GLU A 810 -4.50 -20.54 45.16
N VAL A 811 -3.70 -19.54 44.73
CA VAL A 811 -3.36 -18.38 45.56
C VAL A 811 -3.85 -17.08 44.93
N TYR A 812 -3.43 -16.75 43.71
CA TYR A 812 -3.70 -15.43 43.14
C TYR A 812 -5.13 -15.23 42.64
N LEU A 813 -5.70 -16.19 41.89
CA LEU A 813 -7.06 -16.09 41.37
C LEU A 813 -8.13 -15.98 42.47
N PRO A 814 -8.04 -16.69 43.62
CA PRO A 814 -8.96 -16.49 44.74
C PRO A 814 -8.90 -15.09 45.34
N LEU A 815 -7.70 -14.56 45.58
CA LEU A 815 -7.50 -13.22 46.17
C LEU A 815 -8.05 -12.12 45.25
N PHE A 816 -7.71 -12.18 43.97
CA PHE A 816 -8.20 -11.21 42.99
C PHE A 816 -9.69 -11.39 42.71
N GLY A 817 -10.18 -12.64 42.70
CA GLY A 817 -11.60 -12.95 42.55
C GLY A 817 -12.44 -12.30 43.65
N ASP A 818 -11.99 -12.32 44.90
CA ASP A 818 -12.70 -11.68 46.01
C ASP A 818 -12.78 -10.15 45.87
N ASN A 819 -11.72 -9.49 45.40
CA ASN A 819 -11.76 -8.05 45.13
C ASN A 819 -12.61 -7.72 43.88
N LEU A 820 -12.42 -8.44 42.78
CA LEU A 820 -13.19 -8.23 41.54
C LEU A 820 -14.69 -8.48 41.78
N ALA A 821 -15.07 -9.42 42.65
CA ALA A 821 -16.45 -9.63 43.06
C ALA A 821 -17.07 -8.35 43.66
N LYS A 822 -16.31 -7.59 44.47
CA LYS A 822 -16.75 -6.30 45.01
C LYS A 822 -16.84 -5.24 43.91
N GLN A 823 -15.90 -5.22 42.96
CA GLN A 823 -15.84 -4.17 41.93
C GLN A 823 -16.87 -4.35 40.80
N ILE A 824 -16.91 -5.52 40.18
CA ILE A 824 -17.69 -5.78 38.95
C ILE A 824 -18.91 -6.69 39.17
N GLY A 825 -19.05 -7.27 40.36
CA GLY A 825 -20.17 -8.15 40.74
C GLY A 825 -19.98 -9.62 40.31
N THR A 826 -20.80 -10.50 40.88
CA THR A 826 -20.80 -11.95 40.63
C THR A 826 -22.15 -12.45 40.08
N VAL A 827 -22.14 -13.69 39.56
CA VAL A 827 -23.31 -14.43 39.07
C VAL A 827 -23.85 -15.35 40.18
N GLY A 828 -25.16 -15.37 40.40
CA GLY A 828 -25.84 -16.21 41.41
C GLY A 828 -26.79 -15.43 42.35
N GLU A 829 -27.47 -16.13 43.27
CA GLU A 829 -28.45 -15.53 44.22
C GLU A 829 -27.79 -14.62 45.28
N ASN A 830 -26.50 -14.80 45.58
CA ASN A 830 -25.72 -13.94 46.49
C ASN A 830 -25.16 -12.68 45.81
N LYS A 831 -25.98 -11.98 45.00
CA LYS A 831 -25.59 -10.70 44.37
C LYS A 831 -25.47 -9.59 45.42
N ARG A 832 -24.24 -9.20 45.75
CA ARG A 832 -24.00 -7.91 46.42
C ARG A 832 -24.36 -6.77 45.47
N THR A 833 -25.23 -5.88 45.91
CA THR A 833 -25.63 -4.68 45.16
C THR A 833 -24.67 -3.50 45.35
N ASP A 834 -23.85 -3.55 46.39
CA ASP A 834 -22.83 -2.57 46.74
C ASP A 834 -21.53 -2.82 45.97
N ARG A 835 -21.45 -2.32 44.73
CA ARG A 835 -20.21 -2.38 43.93
C ARG A 835 -19.21 -1.34 44.45
N GLN A 836 -18.08 -1.78 45.00
CA GLN A 836 -17.06 -0.96 45.64
C GLN A 836 -15.67 -1.63 45.57
N GLY A 837 -14.62 -0.89 45.95
CA GLY A 837 -13.26 -1.40 46.06
C GLY A 837 -12.34 -1.04 44.90
N LEU A 838 -11.05 -1.06 45.20
CA LEU A 838 -9.92 -0.85 44.28
C LEU A 838 -8.86 -1.88 44.65
N LEU A 839 -8.21 -2.49 43.66
CA LEU A 839 -7.15 -3.46 43.88
C LEU A 839 -5.79 -2.76 43.84
N LEU A 840 -5.00 -2.87 44.91
CA LEU A 840 -3.64 -2.31 44.95
C LEU A 840 -2.62 -3.45 45.05
N LEU A 841 -1.81 -3.63 44.02
CA LEU A 841 -0.80 -4.68 43.91
C LEU A 841 0.59 -4.11 44.11
N VAL A 842 1.28 -4.57 45.15
CA VAL A 842 2.68 -4.21 45.41
C VAL A 842 3.54 -5.45 45.28
N SER A 843 4.65 -5.39 44.55
CA SER A 843 5.63 -6.48 44.51
C SER A 843 6.95 -5.99 43.90
N PRO A 844 8.07 -6.70 44.10
CA PRO A 844 9.29 -6.44 43.33
C PRO A 844 9.08 -6.63 41.81
N PRO A 845 9.96 -6.06 40.96
CA PRO A 845 9.96 -6.33 39.53
C PRO A 845 10.09 -7.84 39.23
N GLY A 846 9.45 -8.30 38.16
CA GLY A 846 9.54 -9.70 37.69
C GLY A 846 8.44 -10.65 38.18
N TYR A 847 7.55 -10.22 39.09
CA TYR A 847 6.41 -11.02 39.57
C TYR A 847 5.19 -11.04 38.62
N GLY A 848 5.30 -10.48 37.41
CA GLY A 848 4.28 -10.60 36.37
C GLY A 848 2.93 -9.89 36.63
N LYS A 849 2.88 -8.86 37.50
CA LYS A 849 1.65 -8.11 37.86
C LYS A 849 0.81 -7.72 36.62
N THR A 850 1.44 -7.02 35.67
CA THR A 850 0.78 -6.54 34.45
C THR A 850 0.26 -7.69 33.60
N THR A 851 1.09 -8.71 33.37
CA THR A 851 0.73 -9.89 32.57
C THR A 851 -0.45 -10.66 33.19
N LEU A 852 -0.48 -10.77 34.52
CA LEU A 852 -1.53 -11.47 35.24
C LEU A 852 -2.86 -10.71 35.21
N MET A 853 -2.84 -9.38 35.37
CA MET A 853 -4.04 -8.56 35.23
C MET A 853 -4.56 -8.55 33.80
N GLU A 854 -3.67 -8.49 32.80
CA GLU A 854 -4.03 -8.57 31.39
C GLU A 854 -4.65 -9.94 31.04
N TYR A 855 -4.13 -11.03 31.61
CA TYR A 855 -4.72 -12.36 31.52
C TYR A 855 -6.14 -12.40 32.09
N ILE A 856 -6.35 -11.88 33.30
CA ILE A 856 -7.68 -11.85 33.94
C ILE A 856 -8.66 -10.98 33.13
N ALA A 857 -8.22 -9.82 32.64
CA ALA A 857 -9.04 -8.98 31.77
C ALA A 857 -9.46 -9.71 30.49
N ASN A 858 -8.52 -10.40 29.83
CA ASN A 858 -8.80 -11.22 28.66
C ASN A 858 -9.86 -12.30 28.94
N ARG A 859 -9.69 -13.03 30.06
CA ARG A 859 -10.61 -14.10 30.46
C ARG A 859 -12.00 -13.57 30.79
N LEU A 860 -12.11 -12.46 31.51
CA LEU A 860 -13.40 -11.84 31.87
C LEU A 860 -14.07 -11.07 30.72
N GLY A 861 -13.38 -10.93 29.58
CA GLY A 861 -13.84 -10.16 28.43
C GLY A 861 -13.87 -8.64 28.69
N LEU A 862 -13.01 -8.16 29.60
CA LEU A 862 -12.87 -6.74 29.92
C LEU A 862 -11.87 -6.07 28.97
N ILE A 863 -12.13 -4.80 28.67
CA ILE A 863 -11.20 -3.94 27.95
C ILE A 863 -10.05 -3.58 28.90
N PHE A 864 -8.81 -3.83 28.51
CA PHE A 864 -7.65 -3.58 29.37
C PHE A 864 -7.04 -2.21 29.07
N MET A 865 -7.40 -1.22 29.88
CA MET A 865 -6.93 0.16 29.76
C MET A 865 -5.71 0.35 30.65
N LYS A 866 -4.54 -0.02 30.13
CA LYS A 866 -3.25 0.18 30.79
C LYS A 866 -2.82 1.65 30.74
N VAL A 867 -2.61 2.28 31.88
CA VAL A 867 -2.10 3.65 32.01
C VAL A 867 -0.70 3.58 32.62
N ASN A 868 0.30 4.17 31.95
CA ASN A 868 1.70 4.05 32.37
C ASN A 868 2.10 5.17 33.35
N GLY A 869 2.32 4.81 34.62
CA GLY A 869 2.76 5.75 35.66
C GLY A 869 4.03 6.56 35.33
N PRO A 870 5.10 5.96 34.76
CA PRO A 870 6.31 6.69 34.39
C PRO A 870 6.08 7.79 33.34
N ALA A 871 5.14 7.57 32.41
CA ALA A 871 4.81 8.55 31.38
C ALA A 871 3.97 9.72 31.94
N ILE A 872 3.12 9.45 32.95
CA ILE A 872 2.41 10.49 33.71
C ILE A 872 3.41 11.33 34.53
N GLY A 873 4.28 10.66 35.27
CA GLY A 873 5.30 11.30 36.11
C GLY A 873 4.76 11.98 37.37
N HIS A 874 5.66 12.64 38.10
CA HIS A 874 5.37 13.25 39.40
C HIS A 874 4.82 14.68 39.34
N SER A 875 4.80 15.33 38.18
CA SER A 875 4.34 16.72 38.04
C SER A 875 2.85 16.84 37.70
N VAL A 876 2.19 15.75 37.32
CA VAL A 876 0.75 15.72 37.03
C VAL A 876 -0.03 15.59 38.34
N LEU A 877 -0.99 16.50 38.58
CA LEU A 877 -1.82 16.54 39.80
C LEU A 877 -3.31 16.31 39.51
N SER A 878 -3.73 16.49 38.26
CA SER A 878 -5.12 16.41 37.83
C SER A 878 -5.31 15.34 36.74
N LEU A 879 -6.57 15.11 36.37
CA LEU A 879 -6.94 14.22 35.27
C LEU A 879 -7.16 14.98 33.95
N ASP A 880 -6.83 16.27 33.89
CA ASP A 880 -6.98 17.09 32.68
C ASP A 880 -5.78 16.93 31.73
N PRO A 881 -5.97 16.41 30.50
CA PRO A 881 -4.89 16.31 29.52
C PRO A 881 -4.24 17.66 29.15
N GLU A 882 -4.94 18.79 29.26
CA GLU A 882 -4.40 20.11 28.92
C GLU A 882 -3.39 20.62 29.97
N GLU A 883 -3.50 20.16 31.22
CA GLU A 883 -2.56 20.47 32.30
C GLU A 883 -1.30 19.58 32.27
N ALA A 884 -1.22 18.62 31.34
CA ALA A 884 -0.10 17.70 31.24
C ALA A 884 1.20 18.41 30.81
N PRO A 885 2.35 18.11 31.46
CA PRO A 885 3.62 18.78 31.21
C PRO A 885 4.25 18.45 29.85
N ASN A 886 3.89 17.31 29.26
CA ASN A 886 4.46 16.81 28.01
C ASN A 886 3.45 15.95 27.24
N ALA A 887 3.77 15.62 25.99
CA ALA A 887 2.90 14.86 25.11
C ALA A 887 2.62 13.42 25.59
N ALA A 888 3.58 12.78 26.26
CA ALA A 888 3.43 11.41 26.76
C ALA A 888 2.42 11.34 27.92
N ALA A 889 2.56 12.23 28.91
CA ALA A 889 1.60 12.38 30.00
C ALA A 889 0.19 12.72 29.47
N ARG A 890 0.12 13.61 28.47
CA ARG A 890 -1.15 13.97 27.82
C ARG A 890 -1.83 12.77 27.17
N GLU A 891 -1.07 11.93 26.46
CA GLU A 891 -1.60 10.73 25.81
C GLU A 891 -2.13 9.72 26.84
N GLU A 892 -1.42 9.51 27.95
CA GLU A 892 -1.87 8.65 29.05
C GLU A 892 -3.14 9.19 29.74
N LEU A 893 -3.25 10.52 29.93
CA LEU A 893 -4.46 11.14 30.46
C LEU A 893 -5.64 11.06 29.48
N HIS A 894 -5.42 11.20 28.17
CA HIS A 894 -6.46 10.94 27.17
C HIS A 894 -6.95 9.50 27.23
N LYS A 895 -6.05 8.53 27.37
CA LYS A 895 -6.39 7.11 27.51
C LYS A 895 -7.20 6.84 28.77
N LEU A 896 -6.79 7.42 29.90
CA LEU A 896 -7.51 7.34 31.17
C LEU A 896 -8.93 7.91 31.03
N ASN A 897 -9.09 9.13 30.51
CA ASN A 897 -10.39 9.75 30.34
C ASN A 897 -11.28 9.00 29.33
N LEU A 898 -10.70 8.42 28.28
CA LEU A 898 -11.42 7.53 27.37
C LEU A 898 -11.96 6.29 28.09
N ALA A 899 -11.19 5.71 29.02
CA ALA A 899 -11.65 4.58 29.84
C ALA A 899 -12.85 5.00 30.72
N LEU A 900 -12.82 6.22 31.28
CA LEU A 900 -13.93 6.75 32.06
C LEU A 900 -15.17 7.00 31.18
N GLU A 901 -15.00 7.56 29.98
CA GLU A 901 -16.09 7.82 29.03
C GLU A 901 -16.71 6.52 28.49
N MET A 902 -15.92 5.48 28.25
CA MET A 902 -16.45 4.14 27.93
C MET A 902 -17.29 3.58 29.09
N GLY A 903 -16.86 3.79 30.34
CA GLY A 903 -17.68 3.67 31.56
C GLY A 903 -18.23 2.28 31.90
N ASP A 904 -17.95 1.24 31.13
CA ASP A 904 -18.45 -0.12 31.34
C ASP A 904 -17.57 -1.17 30.66
N ASN A 905 -17.56 -2.38 31.20
CA ASN A 905 -16.77 -3.52 30.72
C ASN A 905 -15.26 -3.25 30.58
N ILE A 906 -14.68 -2.53 31.54
CA ILE A 906 -13.27 -2.06 31.50
C ILE A 906 -12.53 -2.49 32.76
N MET A 907 -11.25 -2.82 32.59
CA MET A 907 -10.24 -2.83 33.63
C MET A 907 -9.29 -1.65 33.41
N LEU A 908 -9.40 -0.62 34.27
CA LEU A 908 -8.48 0.50 34.31
C LEU A 908 -7.27 0.10 35.18
N TYR A 909 -6.13 -0.12 34.54
CA TYR A 909 -4.92 -0.62 35.18
C TYR A 909 -3.84 0.47 35.17
N LEU A 910 -3.54 1.05 36.33
CA LEU A 910 -2.45 2.01 36.49
C LEU A 910 -1.18 1.23 36.84
N ASP A 911 -0.21 1.19 35.92
CA ASP A 911 1.06 0.50 36.11
C ASP A 911 2.10 1.43 36.70
N ASP A 912 3.03 0.86 37.48
CA ASP A 912 4.17 1.57 38.05
C ASP A 912 3.79 2.89 38.75
N ILE A 913 2.80 2.82 39.66
CA ILE A 913 2.28 3.99 40.39
C ILE A 913 3.34 4.70 41.25
N GLN A 914 4.49 4.06 41.51
CA GLN A 914 5.59 4.67 42.25
C GLN A 914 6.19 5.90 41.54
N HIS A 915 5.92 6.08 40.24
CA HIS A 915 6.34 7.25 39.45
C HIS A 915 5.26 8.33 39.34
N CYS A 916 4.08 8.12 39.94
CA CYS A 916 3.00 9.10 39.95
C CYS A 916 3.10 10.06 41.15
N ASN A 917 2.46 11.22 41.04
CA ASN A 917 2.27 12.09 42.19
C ASN A 917 1.24 11.50 43.18
N PRO A 918 1.49 11.54 44.50
CA PRO A 918 0.49 11.16 45.51
C PRO A 918 -0.87 11.87 45.37
N GLU A 919 -0.89 13.16 45.01
CA GLU A 919 -2.11 13.94 44.81
C GLU A 919 -2.93 13.45 43.60
N PHE A 920 -2.26 13.04 42.53
CA PHE A 920 -2.91 12.40 41.39
C PHE A 920 -3.58 11.08 41.80
N LEU A 921 -2.91 10.24 42.59
CA LEU A 921 -3.47 8.98 43.10
C LEU A 921 -4.69 9.21 44.01
N GLN A 922 -4.75 10.33 44.74
CA GLN A 922 -5.89 10.66 45.60
C GLN A 922 -7.20 10.84 44.81
N LYS A 923 -7.13 11.20 43.52
CA LYS A 923 -8.34 11.36 42.66
C LYS A 923 -9.11 10.05 42.49
N PHE A 924 -8.49 8.90 42.75
CA PHE A 924 -9.11 7.58 42.65
C PHE A 924 -9.75 7.09 43.95
N ILE A 925 -9.56 7.79 45.09
CA ILE A 925 -10.07 7.35 46.40
C ILE A 925 -11.59 7.15 46.37
N SER A 926 -12.32 8.01 45.67
CA SER A 926 -13.77 7.94 45.52
C SER A 926 -14.26 6.69 44.78
N LEU A 927 -13.38 5.99 44.05
CA LEU A 927 -13.68 4.72 43.40
C LEU A 927 -13.55 3.52 44.36
N CYS A 928 -12.86 3.68 45.49
CA CYS A 928 -12.80 2.66 46.54
C CYS A 928 -14.14 2.54 47.28
N ASP A 929 -14.87 3.65 47.40
CA ASP A 929 -16.14 3.73 48.14
C ASP A 929 -17.36 3.36 47.28
N ALA A 930 -18.50 3.10 47.92
CA ALA A 930 -19.77 2.77 47.26
C ALA A 930 -20.33 3.87 46.33
N GLN A 931 -19.82 5.11 46.41
CA GLN A 931 -20.23 6.18 45.51
C GLN A 931 -19.73 5.95 44.08
N ARG A 932 -18.51 5.43 43.91
CA ARG A 932 -17.85 5.14 42.61
C ARG A 932 -17.98 6.27 41.58
N LYS A 933 -17.76 7.51 42.01
CA LYS A 933 -17.73 8.69 41.14
C LYS A 933 -16.31 9.21 40.98
N ILE A 934 -15.97 9.70 39.79
CA ILE A 934 -14.67 10.33 39.53
C ILE A 934 -14.85 11.46 38.53
N GLU A 935 -14.07 12.53 38.69
CA GLU A 935 -14.04 13.66 37.77
C GLU A 935 -13.01 13.39 36.67
N GLY A 936 -13.29 13.81 35.44
CA GLY A 936 -12.33 13.75 34.34
C GLY A 936 -12.69 14.76 33.25
N VAL A 937 -11.89 14.80 32.19
CA VAL A 937 -12.05 15.74 31.09
C VAL A 937 -12.06 14.97 29.77
N TYR A 938 -13.13 15.13 28.98
CA TYR A 938 -13.25 14.50 27.67
C TYR A 938 -13.54 15.57 26.61
N ASN A 939 -12.74 15.61 25.54
CA ASN A 939 -12.80 16.64 24.49
C ASN A 939 -12.87 18.08 25.04
N GLY A 940 -12.06 18.38 26.08
CA GLY A 940 -11.99 19.71 26.70
C GLY A 940 -13.16 20.08 27.60
N GLN A 941 -14.10 19.16 27.85
CA GLN A 941 -15.23 19.39 28.76
C GLN A 941 -15.07 18.57 30.06
N PRO A 942 -15.13 19.20 31.24
CA PRO A 942 -15.12 18.48 32.50
C PRO A 942 -16.43 17.71 32.69
N LYS A 943 -16.32 16.46 33.14
CA LYS A 943 -17.44 15.56 33.41
C LYS A 943 -17.22 14.80 34.72
N THR A 944 -18.31 14.46 35.39
CA THR A 944 -18.31 13.52 36.51
C THR A 944 -18.87 12.18 36.04
N TYR A 945 -18.05 11.13 36.11
CA TYR A 945 -18.43 9.77 35.72
C TYR A 945 -18.98 9.00 36.91
N ASP A 946 -20.19 8.46 36.80
CA ASP A 946 -20.80 7.55 37.78
C ASP A 946 -20.62 6.10 37.30
N LEU A 947 -19.71 5.36 37.95
CA LEU A 947 -19.36 3.98 37.60
C LEU A 947 -20.09 2.95 38.46
N ARG A 948 -21.04 3.39 39.28
CA ARG A 948 -21.82 2.52 40.16
C ARG A 948 -22.69 1.58 39.34
N GLY A 949 -22.69 0.30 39.71
CA GLY A 949 -23.45 -0.71 38.97
C GLY A 949 -22.89 -1.04 37.58
N LYS A 950 -21.75 -0.45 37.18
CA LYS A 950 -21.04 -0.75 35.94
C LYS A 950 -19.98 -1.82 36.15
N ARG A 951 -19.59 -2.54 35.10
CA ARG A 951 -18.51 -3.55 35.15
C ARG A 951 -17.16 -2.86 34.93
N VAL A 952 -16.78 -2.00 35.87
CA VAL A 952 -15.47 -1.33 35.87
C VAL A 952 -14.62 -1.85 37.03
N ALA A 953 -13.45 -2.39 36.70
CA ALA A 953 -12.42 -2.75 37.66
C ALA A 953 -11.28 -1.71 37.61
N VAL A 954 -10.84 -1.24 38.78
CA VAL A 954 -9.68 -0.37 38.92
C VAL A 954 -8.60 -1.14 39.66
N VAL A 955 -7.43 -1.20 39.05
CA VAL A 955 -6.25 -1.88 39.58
C VAL A 955 -5.08 -0.92 39.51
N MET A 956 -4.37 -0.78 40.62
CA MET A 956 -3.12 -0.03 40.71
C MET A 956 -2.01 -1.01 41.01
N ALA A 957 -0.90 -0.92 40.28
CA ALA A 957 0.26 -1.76 40.48
C ALA A 957 1.50 -0.92 40.68
N GLY A 958 2.34 -1.30 41.64
CA GLY A 958 3.59 -0.59 41.89
C GLY A 958 4.65 -1.45 42.55
N ASN A 959 5.83 -0.86 42.68
CA ASN A 959 6.96 -1.44 43.37
C ASN A 959 7.10 -0.83 44.77
N PRO A 960 7.60 -1.59 45.76
CA PRO A 960 7.77 -1.09 47.13
C PRO A 960 8.84 0.01 47.25
N TYR A 961 9.71 0.14 46.24
CA TYR A 961 10.81 1.11 46.19
C TYR A 961 10.76 1.94 44.90
N THR A 962 11.22 3.19 44.97
CA THR A 962 11.39 4.10 43.83
C THR A 962 12.73 3.85 43.10
N GLU A 963 12.96 4.54 41.98
CA GLU A 963 14.25 4.47 41.24
C GLU A 963 15.45 4.91 42.09
N SER A 964 15.24 5.80 43.06
CA SER A 964 16.26 6.25 44.02
C SER A 964 16.50 5.25 45.16
N GLY A 965 15.77 4.13 45.21
CA GLY A 965 15.84 3.13 46.28
C GLY A 965 15.12 3.53 47.57
N GLU A 966 14.43 4.68 47.57
CA GLU A 966 13.61 5.11 48.69
C GLU A 966 12.31 4.30 48.75
N LYS A 967 11.74 4.16 49.95
CA LYS A 967 10.43 3.50 50.11
C LYS A 967 9.35 4.37 49.47
N PHE A 968 8.60 3.80 48.53
CA PHE A 968 7.46 4.49 47.94
C PHE A 968 6.35 4.64 49.00
N GLN A 969 5.87 5.87 49.21
CA GLN A 969 4.80 6.16 50.14
C GLN A 969 3.47 6.29 49.40
N ILE A 970 2.58 5.31 49.62
CA ILE A 970 1.21 5.34 49.14
C ILE A 970 0.39 6.25 50.06
N PRO A 971 -0.47 7.15 49.56
CA PRO A 971 -1.33 7.97 50.41
C PRO A 971 -2.12 7.11 51.42
N ASP A 972 -2.05 7.43 52.71
CA ASP A 972 -2.69 6.64 53.78
C ASP A 972 -4.19 6.42 53.54
N MET A 973 -4.87 7.45 53.03
CA MET A 973 -6.31 7.35 52.71
C MET A 973 -6.60 6.34 51.60
N LEU A 974 -5.69 6.17 50.64
CA LEU A 974 -5.82 5.20 49.56
C LEU A 974 -5.47 3.79 50.06
N ALA A 975 -4.36 3.64 50.79
CA ALA A 975 -3.91 2.36 51.32
C ALA A 975 -4.94 1.72 52.29
N ASN A 976 -5.61 2.53 53.11
CA ASN A 976 -6.62 2.06 54.07
C ASN A 976 -7.97 1.68 53.42
N ARG A 977 -8.24 2.15 52.20
CA ARG A 977 -9.52 1.93 51.50
C ARG A 977 -9.42 0.94 50.35
N ALA A 978 -8.24 0.80 49.75
CA ALA A 978 -7.96 -0.19 48.72
C ALA A 978 -7.69 -1.57 49.34
N ASP A 979 -8.09 -2.64 48.65
CA ASP A 979 -7.65 -3.99 49.01
C ASP A 979 -6.20 -4.13 48.53
N THR A 980 -5.25 -4.01 49.46
CA THR A 980 -3.81 -4.01 49.17
C THR A 980 -3.21 -5.39 49.35
N TYR A 981 -2.55 -5.91 48.30
CA TYR A 981 -1.86 -7.21 48.33
C TYR A 981 -0.39 -7.04 47.96
N ASN A 982 0.50 -7.52 48.83
CA ASN A 982 1.93 -7.65 48.51
C ASN A 982 2.22 -9.07 48.00
N LEU A 983 2.46 -9.23 46.70
CA LEU A 983 2.69 -10.56 46.11
C LEU A 983 3.99 -11.22 46.61
N GLY A 984 4.95 -10.44 47.11
CA GLY A 984 6.19 -10.98 47.70
C GLY A 984 6.00 -11.56 49.10
N ASP A 985 5.07 -11.01 49.90
CA ASP A 985 4.86 -11.44 51.30
C ASP A 985 3.88 -12.62 51.41
N ILE A 986 3.05 -12.85 50.38
CA ILE A 986 2.07 -13.95 50.33
C ILE A 986 2.76 -15.34 50.27
N ILE A 987 4.08 -15.38 50.04
CA ILE A 987 4.87 -16.61 49.90
C ILE A 987 4.96 -17.42 51.22
N GLY A 988 4.71 -16.83 52.39
CA GLY A 988 4.90 -17.49 53.70
C GLY A 988 4.37 -18.93 53.79
N ASP A 989 3.04 -19.11 53.80
CA ASP A 989 2.40 -20.44 53.91
C ASP A 989 2.21 -21.14 52.55
N THR A 990 2.57 -20.49 51.43
CA THR A 990 2.34 -20.98 50.05
C THR A 990 3.64 -21.22 49.26
N ALA A 991 4.79 -21.23 49.94
CA ALA A 991 6.11 -21.34 49.33
C ALA A 991 6.27 -22.51 48.34
N HIS A 992 5.67 -23.66 48.65
CA HIS A 992 5.70 -24.83 47.78
C HIS A 992 5.08 -24.58 46.39
N PHE A 993 3.99 -23.79 46.31
CA PHE A 993 3.39 -23.42 45.03
C PHE A 993 4.28 -22.45 44.25
N PHE A 994 4.98 -21.55 44.94
CA PHE A 994 5.94 -20.65 44.33
C PHE A 994 7.11 -21.40 43.70
N GLU A 995 7.72 -22.35 44.42
CA GLU A 995 8.77 -23.22 43.89
C GLU A 995 8.30 -24.05 42.69
N LEU A 996 7.09 -24.62 42.78
CA LEU A 996 6.50 -25.39 41.69
C LEU A 996 6.27 -24.53 40.44
N SER A 997 5.88 -23.26 40.62
CA SER A 997 5.64 -22.34 39.51
C SER A 997 6.89 -22.12 38.65
N LEU A 998 8.10 -22.17 39.23
CA LEU A 998 9.36 -22.08 38.49
C LEU A 998 9.52 -23.26 37.53
N VAL A 999 9.21 -24.48 38.01
CA VAL A 999 9.25 -25.70 37.20
C VAL A 999 8.19 -25.67 36.11
N GLU A 1000 6.95 -25.31 36.46
CA GLU A 1000 5.81 -25.24 35.51
C GLU A 1000 6.07 -24.22 34.39
N ASN A 1001 6.71 -23.10 34.69
CA ASN A 1001 7.12 -22.12 33.68
C ASN A 1001 8.24 -22.67 32.76
N CYS A 1002 9.23 -23.38 33.30
CA CYS A 1002 10.31 -24.00 32.51
C CYS A 1002 9.84 -25.11 31.59
N LEU A 1003 8.81 -25.89 31.97
CA LEU A 1003 8.26 -26.96 31.14
C LEU A 1003 7.76 -26.47 29.77
N SER A 1004 7.25 -25.24 29.71
CA SER A 1004 6.78 -24.65 28.44
C SER A 1004 7.90 -24.27 27.47
N SER A 1005 9.13 -24.15 27.97
CA SER A 1005 10.34 -23.82 27.20
C SER A 1005 11.22 -25.05 26.92
N ASN A 1006 10.80 -26.23 27.40
CA ASN A 1006 11.51 -27.48 27.17
C ASN A 1006 11.14 -28.02 25.78
N ALA A 1007 12.14 -28.28 24.93
CA ALA A 1007 11.97 -28.77 23.57
C ALA A 1007 11.79 -30.31 23.48
N VAL A 1008 11.78 -31.00 24.63
CA VAL A 1008 11.70 -32.46 24.77
C VAL A 1008 10.26 -32.94 24.85
#